data_AF-A0A0P7UQW4-F1
#
_entry.id   AF-A0A0P7UQW4-F1
#
_cell.length_a   1.000
_cell.length_b   1.000
_cell.length_c   1.000
_cell.angle_alpha   90.00
_cell.angle_beta   90.00
_cell.angle_gamma   90.00
#
_symmetry.space_group_name_H-M   'P 1'
#
loop_
_entity.id
_entity.type
_entity.pdbx_description
1 polymer ?
#
loop_
_entity_poly.entity_id
_entity_poly.type
_entity_poly.pdbx_seq_one_letter_code
_entity_poly.pdbx_strand_id
1 'polypeptide(L)'
;MYFLQNSLNNAFIQNFIRLQTNIDVIQMKETLNTFSNITSMLIENQDIVQQITTLSSLMMNLSSCVNFDRFQAFNSTDELSAQAEALAKTRDLYASVIFKLPQDNSSSSWQKLDVSGNLPPRVEYTIRMNIENVMRTDRTRNLFWVQGPYISSIKTQRYNRGFVYLQESIDRAIIEMQTGSPVEEPAVQLQAFPYPCYLKDEYLNSVSYAFPLVLMIAWVLFVAQFVKKLVLERELRLHEYMKMMGVNPVSHFFAWFLESAAFLLLTIIILTIILKAGQVLPNSDGFLLFLYLCDYGLAILAISFLISSFFDKTNIAGLSGSLIYVICFFPFIVVMSLETTLSVSAKSALSLFAPTCFSYASQYIARYEIQGEGIQWSNSYISPILDDSSSFGWLCWLLLIDSVIYFLLGMYIRSVFPAEGSVSFQEENEFQGLRVGVSLHGLTKLYGSEAAIKNLNISFYEGHVTALLGHNGAGKTTTIILQDTGLYTHRHKRVGTLSGGMKRKLSISIAFIGGSHLVVLDEPTTGVDPCSRRAIWDIIIQHKKDLYYFDFAFHFICTNEPYFQAGYIHLPPTTHKHTQFSYFFLSIQVQTPESNVQFDSEEVKTFIQSYIPEAQLKEGGVSDIVYKLPPFSSQNAMAYHSLLTNLDKNLDSLQLGCYGISDTTLEEVFLQLTKDERECDTGTSISITHSAMDVSAARDGVLDELSDTNSETELKVYPVLPALTGSPPVRGLALFGQRVAAMFLKRAHHSRRDWKGLFAQVLLPTLFVIAAMGLGSIQSNLLDFPEMELSPALYRSAESYSFFSSQNANSTNLVDTMLSFPGIDNVCLNNPDDTYGGWEFGASLPADLKMGITAVPPNRTLTKVWYNPEGYHSMPAYLNSLNNFILRSNLPAEKDPRQYGKPRHLLIL
;
A
#
# COMPACT_ATOMS: atom_id res chain seq x y z
N MET A 1 0.59 63.33 -75.23
CA MET A 1 0.12 64.74 -75.16
C MET A 1 0.06 65.42 -76.53
N TYR A 2 1.19 65.66 -77.23
CA TYR A 2 1.29 66.50 -78.45
C TYR A 2 0.14 66.38 -79.48
N PHE A 3 -0.21 65.18 -79.94
CA PHE A 3 -1.32 64.97 -80.89
C PHE A 3 -2.67 65.48 -80.36
N LEU A 4 -2.98 65.21 -79.09
CA LEU A 4 -4.23 65.60 -78.43
C LEU A 4 -4.31 67.13 -78.27
N GLN A 5 -3.16 67.76 -77.99
CA GLN A 5 -3.01 69.22 -77.90
C GLN A 5 -3.22 69.91 -79.26
N ASN A 6 -2.82 69.27 -80.37
CA ASN A 6 -3.12 69.75 -81.73
C ASN A 6 -4.60 69.55 -82.09
N SER A 7 -5.22 68.42 -81.76
CA SER A 7 -6.67 68.21 -81.98
C SER A 7 -7.53 69.26 -81.26
N LEU A 8 -7.16 69.62 -80.02
CA LEU A 8 -7.86 70.63 -79.22
C LEU A 8 -7.64 72.08 -79.68
N ASN A 9 -6.71 72.35 -80.61
CA ASN A 9 -6.56 73.68 -81.22
C ASN A 9 -7.51 73.92 -82.41
N ASN A 10 -8.31 72.92 -82.84
CA ASN A 10 -9.28 73.10 -83.92
C ASN A 10 -10.59 73.71 -83.41
N ALA A 11 -10.92 74.93 -83.87
CA ALA A 11 -12.10 75.69 -83.46
C ALA A 11 -13.44 74.97 -83.71
N PHE A 12 -13.52 74.08 -84.70
CA PHE A 12 -14.72 73.26 -84.94
C PHE A 12 -14.95 72.26 -83.79
N ILE A 13 -13.88 71.59 -83.34
CA ILE A 13 -13.92 70.61 -82.25
C ILE A 13 -14.19 71.30 -80.90
N GLN A 14 -13.60 72.48 -80.67
CA GLN A 14 -13.86 73.27 -79.47
C GLN A 14 -15.35 73.61 -79.31
N ASN A 15 -15.99 74.11 -80.37
CA ASN A 15 -17.42 74.46 -80.35
C ASN A 15 -18.33 73.24 -80.28
N PHE A 16 -17.98 72.13 -80.93
CA PHE A 16 -18.74 70.88 -80.86
C PHE A 16 -18.78 70.31 -79.43
N ILE A 17 -17.64 70.28 -78.73
CA ILE A 17 -17.56 69.84 -77.33
C ILE A 17 -18.35 70.79 -76.43
N ARG A 18 -18.16 72.12 -76.57
CA ARG A 18 -18.87 73.14 -75.78
C ARG A 18 -20.40 72.98 -75.86
N LEU A 19 -20.94 72.67 -77.04
CA LEU A 19 -22.38 72.48 -77.27
C LEU A 19 -22.94 71.13 -76.79
N GLN A 20 -22.10 70.10 -76.65
CA GLN A 20 -22.53 68.75 -76.21
C GLN A 20 -22.36 68.53 -74.70
N THR A 21 -21.29 69.05 -74.09
CA THR A 21 -20.95 68.76 -72.67
C THR A 21 -20.92 69.98 -71.76
N ASN A 22 -21.09 71.19 -72.30
CA ASN A 22 -21.13 72.45 -71.55
C ASN A 22 -19.87 72.73 -70.70
N ILE A 23 -18.70 72.26 -71.14
CA ILE A 23 -17.39 72.48 -70.52
C ILE A 23 -16.57 73.45 -71.39
N ASP A 24 -15.88 74.41 -70.77
CA ASP A 24 -15.08 75.40 -71.49
C ASP A 24 -13.63 74.92 -71.73
N VAL A 25 -13.27 74.72 -73.01
CA VAL A 25 -12.03 74.02 -73.41
C VAL A 25 -10.76 74.80 -73.04
N ILE A 26 -10.88 76.11 -72.78
CA ILE A 26 -9.75 76.96 -72.34
C ILE A 26 -9.30 76.56 -70.92
N GLN A 27 -10.23 76.34 -69.98
CA GLN A 27 -9.91 75.84 -68.63
C GLN A 27 -9.26 74.45 -68.70
N MET A 28 -9.72 73.59 -69.60
CA MET A 28 -9.13 72.26 -69.79
C MET A 28 -7.66 72.35 -70.27
N LYS A 29 -7.30 73.39 -71.03
CA LYS A 29 -5.92 73.65 -71.47
C LYS A 29 -5.01 74.12 -70.32
N GLU A 30 -5.53 74.89 -69.36
CA GLU A 30 -4.80 75.26 -68.14
C GLU A 30 -4.56 74.03 -67.25
N THR A 31 -5.59 73.19 -67.04
CA THR A 31 -5.42 71.95 -66.26
C THR A 31 -4.41 70.97 -66.89
N LEU A 32 -4.38 70.84 -68.23
CA LEU A 32 -3.36 70.04 -68.92
C LEU A 32 -1.94 70.56 -68.69
N ASN A 33 -1.74 71.87 -68.56
CA ASN A 33 -0.43 72.44 -68.26
C ASN A 33 -0.02 72.17 -66.80
N THR A 34 -0.95 72.27 -65.83
CA THR A 34 -0.64 71.93 -64.42
C THR A 34 -0.26 70.45 -64.23
N PHE A 35 -0.73 69.54 -65.09
CA PHE A 35 -0.30 68.14 -65.09
C PHE A 35 1.21 67.95 -65.37
N SER A 36 1.89 68.91 -66.02
CA SER A 36 3.33 68.83 -66.30
C SER A 36 4.19 68.79 -65.02
N ASN A 37 3.74 69.44 -63.94
CA ASN A 37 4.47 69.48 -62.66
C ASN A 37 4.36 68.17 -61.87
N ILE A 38 3.40 67.30 -62.17
CA ILE A 38 3.30 65.99 -61.51
C ILE A 38 4.50 65.12 -61.92
N THR A 39 4.96 65.22 -63.16
CA THR A 39 6.17 64.54 -63.63
C THR A 39 7.44 65.00 -62.92
N SER A 40 7.60 66.29 -62.60
CA SER A 40 8.77 66.75 -61.83
C SER A 40 8.68 66.34 -60.36
N MET A 41 7.51 66.49 -59.73
CA MET A 41 7.33 66.08 -58.32
C MET A 41 7.53 64.57 -58.12
N LEU A 42 7.16 63.72 -59.10
CA LEU A 42 7.43 62.28 -59.07
C LEU A 42 8.92 61.93 -59.21
N ILE A 43 9.73 62.79 -59.85
CA ILE A 43 11.18 62.62 -59.98
C ILE A 43 11.89 63.15 -58.73
N GLU A 44 11.48 64.31 -58.20
CA GLU A 44 12.00 64.87 -56.95
C GLU A 44 11.70 63.96 -55.73
N ASN A 45 10.59 63.23 -55.76
CA ASN A 45 10.17 62.31 -54.70
C ASN A 45 10.27 60.84 -55.14
N GLN A 46 11.17 60.51 -56.06
CA GLN A 46 11.34 59.15 -56.59
C GLN A 46 11.56 58.11 -55.47
N ASP A 47 12.32 58.46 -54.43
CA ASP A 47 12.53 57.60 -53.25
C ASP A 47 11.22 57.29 -52.49
N ILE A 48 10.31 58.26 -52.38
CA ILE A 48 9.00 58.08 -51.73
C ILE A 48 8.10 57.19 -52.60
N VAL A 49 8.12 57.35 -53.92
CA VAL A 49 7.42 56.45 -54.85
C VAL A 49 7.98 55.02 -54.77
N GLN A 50 9.29 54.87 -54.60
CA GLN A 50 9.95 53.57 -54.41
C GLN A 50 9.63 52.94 -53.02
N GLN A 51 9.49 53.75 -51.97
CA GLN A 51 8.99 53.31 -50.66
C GLN A 51 7.51 52.89 -50.72
N ILE A 52 6.65 53.64 -51.42
CA ILE A 52 5.23 53.30 -51.56
C ILE A 52 5.04 52.03 -52.41
N THR A 53 5.85 51.81 -53.44
CA THR A 53 5.77 50.60 -54.28
C THR A 53 6.39 49.36 -53.62
N THR A 54 7.41 49.52 -52.78
CA THR A 54 7.89 48.42 -51.92
C THR A 54 6.89 48.11 -50.79
N LEU A 55 6.28 49.11 -50.17
CA LEU A 55 5.22 48.92 -49.17
C LEU A 55 3.98 48.26 -49.79
N SER A 56 3.54 48.67 -50.99
CA SER A 56 2.36 48.09 -51.64
C SER A 56 2.61 46.67 -52.15
N SER A 57 3.80 46.34 -52.65
CA SER A 57 4.15 44.96 -53.01
C SER A 57 4.30 44.04 -51.79
N LEU A 58 4.84 44.54 -50.67
CA LEU A 58 4.81 43.83 -49.38
C LEU A 58 3.37 43.62 -48.88
N MET A 59 2.52 44.66 -48.95
CA MET A 59 1.11 44.57 -48.56
C MET A 59 0.32 43.59 -49.44
N MET A 60 0.55 43.60 -50.76
CA MET A 60 -0.05 42.62 -51.68
C MET A 60 0.39 41.19 -51.34
N ASN A 61 1.68 40.95 -51.11
CA ASN A 61 2.20 39.64 -50.71
C ASN A 61 1.67 39.18 -49.35
N LEU A 62 1.52 40.08 -48.37
CA LEU A 62 0.89 39.75 -47.08
C LEU A 62 -0.60 39.48 -47.22
N SER A 63 -1.31 40.23 -48.07
CA SER A 63 -2.75 40.03 -48.32
C SER A 63 -3.03 38.71 -49.04
N SER A 64 -2.14 38.23 -49.91
CA SER A 64 -2.29 36.93 -50.59
C SER A 64 -2.08 35.73 -49.66
N CYS A 65 -1.48 35.92 -48.48
CA CYS A 65 -1.45 34.91 -47.41
C CYS A 65 -2.74 34.86 -46.58
N VAL A 66 -3.67 35.81 -46.74
CA VAL A 66 -4.93 35.85 -46.01
C VAL A 66 -6.08 35.48 -46.95
N ASN A 67 -6.59 34.26 -46.83
CA ASN A 67 -7.85 33.93 -47.49
C ASN A 67 -9.00 34.69 -46.78
N PHE A 68 -9.78 35.45 -47.55
CA PHE A 68 -10.97 36.14 -47.06
C PHE A 68 -12.23 35.26 -47.14
N ASP A 69 -12.32 34.38 -48.14
CA ASP A 69 -13.44 33.47 -48.36
C ASP A 69 -13.28 32.19 -47.52
N ARG A 70 -13.76 32.26 -46.27
CA ARG A 70 -13.52 31.26 -45.22
C ARG A 70 -14.79 30.55 -44.74
N PHE A 71 -15.95 30.86 -45.31
CA PHE A 71 -17.23 30.33 -44.87
C PHE A 71 -17.70 29.19 -45.78
N GLN A 72 -17.82 27.98 -45.23
CA GLN A 72 -18.32 26.80 -45.93
C GLN A 72 -19.59 26.30 -45.22
N ALA A 73 -20.70 26.26 -45.95
CA ALA A 73 -22.00 25.81 -45.44
C ALA A 73 -22.22 24.32 -45.77
N PHE A 74 -22.80 23.58 -44.83
CA PHE A 74 -23.10 22.15 -44.94
C PHE A 74 -24.53 21.87 -44.50
N ASN A 75 -25.17 20.87 -45.10
CA ASN A 75 -26.58 20.54 -44.81
C ASN A 75 -26.70 19.47 -43.71
N SER A 76 -25.65 18.70 -43.45
CA SER A 76 -25.59 17.73 -42.36
C SER A 76 -24.51 18.09 -41.32
N THR A 77 -24.81 17.83 -40.05
CA THR A 77 -23.82 17.87 -38.95
C THR A 77 -22.66 16.90 -39.18
N ASP A 78 -22.93 15.80 -39.85
CA ASP A 78 -22.01 14.67 -39.96
C ASP A 78 -20.97 14.96 -41.06
N GLU A 79 -21.43 15.51 -42.20
CA GLU A 79 -20.59 16.08 -43.26
C GLU A 79 -19.68 17.19 -42.71
N LEU A 80 -20.26 18.12 -41.95
CA LEU A 80 -19.54 19.19 -41.27
C LEU A 80 -18.49 18.64 -40.29
N SER A 81 -18.81 17.57 -39.55
CA SER A 81 -17.86 16.96 -38.60
C SER A 81 -16.69 16.27 -39.29
N ALA A 82 -16.93 15.54 -40.38
CA ALA A 82 -15.89 14.86 -41.15
C ALA A 82 -14.95 15.87 -41.84
N GLN A 83 -15.51 16.94 -42.41
CA GLN A 83 -14.71 18.01 -43.02
C GLN A 83 -13.95 18.83 -41.96
N ALA A 84 -14.54 19.08 -40.79
CA ALA A 84 -13.85 19.71 -39.67
C ALA A 84 -12.67 18.85 -39.17
N GLU A 85 -12.83 17.54 -39.04
CA GLU A 85 -11.74 16.62 -38.66
C GLU A 85 -10.60 16.63 -39.68
N ALA A 86 -10.91 16.71 -40.98
CA ALA A 86 -9.92 16.82 -42.05
C ALA A 86 -9.13 18.14 -41.96
N LEU A 87 -9.81 19.28 -41.81
CA LEU A 87 -9.20 20.60 -41.70
C LEU A 87 -8.47 20.82 -40.34
N ALA A 88 -8.88 20.10 -39.29
CA ALA A 88 -8.18 20.12 -38.00
C ALA A 88 -6.79 19.45 -38.10
N LYS A 89 -6.64 18.40 -38.93
CA LYS A 89 -5.36 17.70 -39.15
C LYS A 89 -4.35 18.56 -39.90
N THR A 90 -4.78 19.45 -40.78
CA THR A 90 -3.91 20.41 -41.49
C THR A 90 -3.69 21.72 -40.71
N ARG A 91 -4.46 21.95 -39.64
CA ARG A 91 -4.56 23.21 -38.86
C ARG A 91 -5.22 24.39 -39.60
N ASP A 92 -5.97 24.11 -40.67
CA ASP A 92 -6.75 25.12 -41.39
C ASP A 92 -8.13 25.39 -40.73
N LEU A 93 -8.62 24.49 -39.88
CA LEU A 93 -9.88 24.70 -39.15
C LEU A 93 -9.75 25.80 -38.09
N TYR A 94 -10.47 26.91 -38.29
CA TYR A 94 -10.65 27.93 -37.27
C TYR A 94 -11.69 27.51 -36.22
N ALA A 95 -12.90 27.20 -36.68
CA ALA A 95 -14.05 26.73 -35.90
C ALA A 95 -15.05 26.03 -36.82
N SER A 96 -15.98 25.25 -36.27
CA SER A 96 -17.24 24.90 -36.94
C SER A 96 -18.44 25.32 -36.09
N VAL A 97 -19.54 25.69 -36.74
CA VAL A 97 -20.72 26.29 -36.09
C VAL A 97 -21.96 25.50 -36.51
N ILE A 98 -22.76 25.06 -35.55
CA ILE A 98 -23.95 24.24 -35.76
C ILE A 98 -25.16 24.99 -35.21
N PHE A 99 -26.06 25.43 -36.08
CA PHE A 99 -27.31 26.09 -35.67
C PHE A 99 -28.40 25.05 -35.38
N LYS A 100 -28.89 25.04 -34.13
CA LYS A 100 -29.97 24.17 -33.66
C LYS A 100 -31.32 24.88 -33.83
N LEU A 101 -31.72 25.01 -35.09
CA LEU A 101 -33.03 25.53 -35.46
C LEU A 101 -34.13 24.50 -35.13
N PRO A 102 -35.33 24.93 -34.67
CA PRO A 102 -36.42 24.01 -34.38
C PRO A 102 -36.90 23.33 -35.68
N GLN A 103 -36.83 22.00 -35.71
CA GLN A 103 -37.43 21.21 -36.79
C GLN A 103 -38.90 20.95 -36.48
N ASP A 104 -39.81 21.59 -37.22
CA ASP A 104 -41.21 21.18 -37.24
C ASP A 104 -41.31 19.77 -37.88
N ASN A 105 -41.89 18.82 -37.14
CA ASN A 105 -41.95 17.40 -37.52
C ASN A 105 -42.81 17.10 -38.76
N SER A 106 -43.31 18.12 -39.47
CA SER A 106 -44.06 17.99 -40.72
C SER A 106 -43.14 17.90 -41.95
N SER A 107 -42.63 16.69 -42.21
CA SER A 107 -42.18 16.20 -43.52
C SER A 107 -41.16 17.06 -44.31
N SER A 108 -39.89 16.69 -44.19
CA SER A 108 -38.97 16.49 -45.33
C SER A 108 -39.04 17.50 -46.51
N SER A 109 -38.80 18.79 -46.26
CA SER A 109 -38.48 19.73 -47.34
C SER A 109 -37.64 20.91 -46.86
N TRP A 110 -36.47 21.10 -47.48
CA TRP A 110 -35.57 22.26 -47.30
C TRP A 110 -36.10 23.54 -48.00
N GLN A 111 -37.43 23.69 -48.14
CA GLN A 111 -38.06 24.73 -48.95
C GLN A 111 -39.11 25.58 -48.20
N LYS A 112 -39.11 25.53 -46.87
CA LYS A 112 -39.85 26.48 -46.02
C LYS A 112 -39.01 27.00 -44.86
N LEU A 113 -38.01 27.83 -45.20
CA LEU A 113 -37.96 29.12 -44.51
C LEU A 113 -39.26 29.86 -44.87
N ASP A 114 -39.85 30.58 -43.93
CA ASP A 114 -40.90 31.53 -44.29
C ASP A 114 -40.35 32.57 -45.27
N VAL A 115 -41.19 32.98 -46.22
CA VAL A 115 -40.82 33.85 -47.36
C VAL A 115 -40.36 35.25 -46.90
N SER A 116 -40.48 35.57 -45.61
CA SER A 116 -39.94 36.76 -44.96
C SER A 116 -38.46 36.66 -44.53
N GLY A 117 -37.82 35.49 -44.58
CA GLY A 117 -36.39 35.32 -44.27
C GLY A 117 -35.99 35.57 -42.81
N ASN A 118 -36.95 35.56 -41.87
CA ASN A 118 -36.71 35.90 -40.47
C ASN A 118 -36.19 34.69 -39.65
N LEU A 119 -35.25 34.94 -38.74
CA LEU A 119 -34.84 33.96 -37.73
C LEU A 119 -35.96 33.69 -36.70
N PRO A 120 -36.02 32.47 -36.12
CA PRO A 120 -36.88 32.21 -34.97
C PRO A 120 -36.47 33.10 -33.77
N PRO A 121 -37.39 33.41 -32.83
CA PRO A 121 -37.07 34.27 -31.67
C PRO A 121 -35.92 33.76 -30.78
N ARG A 122 -35.69 32.45 -30.78
CA ARG A 122 -34.59 31.77 -30.08
C ARG A 122 -33.75 31.03 -31.10
N VAL A 123 -32.45 31.35 -31.14
CA VAL A 123 -31.46 30.78 -32.06
C VAL A 123 -30.38 30.12 -31.21
N GLU A 124 -30.49 28.81 -31.05
CA GLU A 124 -29.52 28.03 -30.29
C GLU A 124 -28.39 27.57 -31.23
N TYR A 125 -27.13 27.66 -30.82
CA TYR A 125 -26.02 27.28 -31.70
C TYR A 125 -24.78 26.78 -30.93
N THR A 126 -24.15 25.73 -31.47
CA THR A 126 -22.91 25.17 -30.93
C THR A 126 -21.71 25.77 -31.66
N ILE A 127 -20.72 26.32 -30.93
CA ILE A 127 -19.39 26.61 -31.48
C ILE A 127 -18.46 25.46 -31.11
N ARG A 128 -17.85 24.82 -32.11
CA ARG A 128 -16.81 23.81 -31.93
C ARG A 128 -15.45 24.36 -32.37
N MET A 129 -14.43 24.17 -31.54
CA MET A 129 -13.06 24.63 -31.79
C MET A 129 -12.06 23.69 -31.13
N ASN A 130 -10.88 23.56 -31.75
CA ASN A 130 -9.76 22.81 -31.19
C ASN A 130 -9.45 23.24 -29.74
N ILE A 131 -9.24 22.26 -28.85
CA ILE A 131 -8.89 22.41 -27.44
C ILE A 131 -7.66 23.32 -27.17
N GLU A 132 -6.76 23.51 -28.15
CA GLU A 132 -5.68 24.51 -28.05
C GLU A 132 -6.23 25.97 -27.95
N ASN A 133 -7.46 26.24 -28.38
CA ASN A 133 -8.08 27.57 -28.42
C ASN A 133 -9.18 27.80 -27.37
N VAL A 134 -9.60 26.77 -26.63
CA VAL A 134 -10.78 26.80 -25.75
C VAL A 134 -10.52 26.05 -24.43
N MET A 135 -11.30 26.32 -23.37
CA MET A 135 -11.24 25.55 -22.11
C MET A 135 -12.07 24.26 -22.18
N ARG A 136 -11.61 23.20 -21.50
CA ARG A 136 -12.36 21.94 -21.36
C ARG A 136 -13.68 22.19 -20.64
N THR A 137 -14.77 21.56 -21.10
CA THR A 137 -16.11 21.67 -20.50
C THR A 137 -16.38 20.63 -19.40
N ASP A 138 -15.42 19.78 -19.03
CA ASP A 138 -15.60 18.83 -17.92
C ASP A 138 -15.57 19.49 -16.53
N ARG A 139 -15.08 20.74 -16.42
CA ARG A 139 -14.91 21.48 -15.15
C ARG A 139 -15.11 22.97 -15.34
N THR A 140 -15.86 23.62 -14.46
CA THR A 140 -16.20 25.05 -14.55
C THR A 140 -15.23 25.98 -13.80
N ARG A 141 -14.58 25.45 -12.76
CA ARG A 141 -13.51 26.06 -11.94
C ARG A 141 -12.57 24.97 -11.39
N ASN A 142 -11.61 25.34 -10.53
CA ASN A 142 -10.82 24.37 -9.77
C ASN A 142 -11.66 23.67 -8.68
N LEU A 143 -11.21 22.49 -8.24
CA LEU A 143 -11.92 21.65 -7.25
C LEU A 143 -11.98 22.28 -5.85
N PHE A 144 -10.92 23.02 -5.52
CA PHE A 144 -10.75 23.84 -4.32
C PHE A 144 -10.18 25.20 -4.76
N TRP A 145 -10.45 26.25 -4.00
CA TRP A 145 -9.91 27.58 -4.29
C TRP A 145 -8.39 27.61 -4.09
N VAL A 146 -7.67 28.35 -4.93
CA VAL A 146 -6.21 28.53 -4.88
C VAL A 146 -5.87 29.99 -5.18
N GLN A 147 -4.94 30.57 -4.42
CA GLN A 147 -4.60 31.98 -4.59
C GLN A 147 -3.89 32.25 -5.95
N GLY A 148 -4.47 33.11 -6.77
CA GLY A 148 -3.87 33.56 -8.03
C GLY A 148 -4.85 34.27 -8.99
N PRO A 149 -4.34 35.06 -9.94
CA PRO A 149 -5.15 35.88 -10.86
C PRO A 149 -5.78 35.08 -12.00
N TYR A 150 -5.29 33.86 -12.27
CA TYR A 150 -5.63 33.05 -13.44
C TYR A 150 -5.54 33.77 -14.81
N ILE A 151 -4.76 34.85 -14.94
CA ILE A 151 -4.48 35.54 -16.22
C ILE A 151 -3.22 34.94 -16.85
N SER A 152 -3.39 34.04 -17.83
CA SER A 152 -2.29 33.50 -18.65
C SER A 152 -2.75 33.19 -20.08
N SER A 153 -2.23 33.95 -21.05
CA SER A 153 -2.52 33.81 -22.50
C SER A 153 -2.18 32.45 -23.10
N ILE A 154 -1.40 31.64 -22.37
CA ILE A 154 -1.05 30.27 -22.75
C ILE A 154 -1.98 29.26 -22.07
N LYS A 155 -2.19 29.36 -20.76
CA LYS A 155 -2.86 28.29 -20.00
C LYS A 155 -4.36 28.47 -19.85
N THR A 156 -4.83 29.63 -19.41
CA THR A 156 -6.22 29.89 -18.95
C THR A 156 -7.00 30.79 -19.89
N GLN A 157 -6.38 31.85 -20.41
CA GLN A 157 -7.00 32.88 -21.24
C GLN A 157 -7.15 32.45 -22.71
N ARG A 158 -7.49 31.17 -22.96
CA ARG A 158 -7.55 30.62 -24.33
C ARG A 158 -8.66 31.25 -25.16
N TYR A 159 -9.79 31.62 -24.54
CA TYR A 159 -10.91 32.29 -25.20
C TYR A 159 -10.54 33.55 -26.00
N ASN A 160 -9.46 34.26 -25.61
CA ASN A 160 -8.89 35.40 -26.35
C ASN A 160 -8.20 35.02 -27.68
N ARG A 161 -8.07 33.73 -28.03
CA ARG A 161 -7.41 33.26 -29.27
C ARG A 161 -8.31 33.28 -30.50
N GLY A 162 -9.63 33.38 -30.32
CA GLY A 162 -10.58 33.42 -31.43
C GLY A 162 -12.03 33.27 -31.03
N PHE A 163 -12.33 32.36 -30.09
CA PHE A 163 -13.70 32.00 -29.68
C PHE A 163 -14.57 33.22 -29.38
N VAL A 164 -14.07 34.17 -28.58
CA VAL A 164 -14.85 35.33 -28.16
C VAL A 164 -15.09 36.34 -29.29
N TYR A 165 -14.13 36.52 -30.19
CA TYR A 165 -14.34 37.36 -31.39
C TYR A 165 -15.35 36.73 -32.36
N LEU A 166 -15.32 35.40 -32.48
CA LEU A 166 -16.29 34.65 -33.27
C LEU A 166 -17.69 34.68 -32.63
N GLN A 167 -17.78 34.55 -31.32
CA GLN A 167 -19.02 34.67 -30.55
C GLN A 167 -19.66 36.05 -30.77
N GLU A 168 -18.94 37.14 -30.51
CA GLU A 168 -19.41 38.51 -30.74
C GLU A 168 -19.83 38.74 -32.20
N SER A 169 -19.06 38.23 -33.17
CA SER A 169 -19.40 38.38 -34.59
C SER A 169 -20.69 37.66 -34.98
N ILE A 170 -20.94 36.45 -34.43
CA ILE A 170 -22.16 35.69 -34.69
C ILE A 170 -23.35 36.33 -33.96
N ASP A 171 -23.19 36.70 -32.69
CA ASP A 171 -24.24 37.37 -31.91
C ASP A 171 -24.67 38.68 -32.56
N ARG A 172 -23.73 39.51 -33.03
CA ARG A 172 -24.04 40.77 -33.75
C ARG A 172 -24.82 40.52 -35.03
N ALA A 173 -24.46 39.50 -35.81
CA ALA A 173 -25.20 39.13 -37.02
C ALA A 173 -26.61 38.61 -36.71
N ILE A 174 -26.79 37.83 -35.62
CA ILE A 174 -28.10 37.39 -35.14
C ILE A 174 -28.94 38.60 -34.68
N ILE A 175 -28.34 39.55 -33.94
CA ILE A 175 -28.99 40.78 -33.48
C ILE A 175 -29.43 41.62 -34.67
N GLU A 176 -28.56 41.90 -35.64
CA GLU A 176 -28.90 42.65 -36.86
C GLU A 176 -30.04 41.99 -37.64
N MET A 177 -29.99 40.67 -37.81
CA MET A 177 -31.03 39.89 -38.51
C MET A 177 -32.36 39.78 -37.73
N GLN A 178 -32.35 39.86 -36.39
CA GLN A 178 -33.57 39.86 -35.57
C GLN A 178 -34.17 41.27 -35.35
N THR A 179 -33.36 42.32 -35.36
CA THR A 179 -33.80 43.72 -35.20
C THR A 179 -34.19 44.37 -36.53
N GLY A 180 -33.50 44.02 -37.62
CA GLY A 180 -33.63 44.65 -38.93
C GLY A 180 -32.76 45.90 -39.10
N SER A 181 -31.77 46.11 -38.22
CA SER A 181 -30.90 47.29 -38.22
C SER A 181 -29.46 46.94 -37.78
N PRO A 182 -28.41 47.52 -38.39
CA PRO A 182 -27.03 47.28 -37.98
C PRO A 182 -26.74 47.90 -36.60
N VAL A 183 -26.43 47.06 -35.61
CA VAL A 183 -26.19 47.47 -34.22
C VAL A 183 -24.70 47.68 -33.96
N GLU A 184 -24.16 48.79 -34.45
CA GLU A 184 -22.75 49.20 -34.27
C GLU A 184 -22.38 49.60 -32.83
N GLU A 185 -23.37 49.95 -32.00
CA GLU A 185 -23.19 50.44 -30.64
C GLU A 185 -23.88 49.51 -29.62
N PRO A 186 -23.37 49.38 -28.37
CA PRO A 186 -22.09 49.86 -27.88
C PRO A 186 -20.92 49.00 -28.39
N ALA A 187 -19.70 49.57 -28.40
CA ALA A 187 -18.48 48.78 -28.57
C ALA A 187 -18.20 47.97 -27.30
N VAL A 188 -17.68 46.75 -27.43
CA VAL A 188 -17.42 45.84 -26.30
C VAL A 188 -15.93 45.73 -26.00
N GLN A 189 -15.56 45.86 -24.73
CA GLN A 189 -14.24 45.51 -24.20
C GLN A 189 -14.39 44.41 -23.14
N LEU A 190 -13.50 43.44 -23.12
CA LEU A 190 -13.48 42.37 -22.11
C LEU A 190 -12.35 42.65 -21.11
N GLN A 191 -12.68 42.67 -19.83
CA GLN A 191 -11.76 43.06 -18.75
C GLN A 191 -11.76 42.03 -17.62
N ALA A 192 -10.61 41.43 -17.36
CA ALA A 192 -10.42 40.60 -16.18
C ALA A 192 -10.43 41.46 -14.91
N PHE A 193 -10.97 40.95 -13.80
CA PHE A 193 -10.83 41.61 -12.49
C PHE A 193 -9.35 41.78 -12.10
N PRO A 194 -8.99 42.92 -11.48
CA PRO A 194 -7.66 43.07 -10.89
C PRO A 194 -7.55 42.16 -9.66
N TYR A 195 -6.52 41.32 -9.64
CA TYR A 195 -6.23 40.46 -8.49
C TYR A 195 -5.30 41.19 -7.50
N PRO A 196 -5.48 41.08 -6.17
CA PRO A 196 -4.59 41.68 -5.21
C PRO A 196 -3.16 41.09 -5.29
N CYS A 197 -2.18 41.82 -4.76
CA CYS A 197 -0.82 41.31 -4.63
C CYS A 197 -0.80 40.08 -3.72
N TYR A 198 -0.19 39.00 -4.19
CA TYR A 198 -0.14 37.70 -3.51
C TYR A 198 1.24 37.06 -3.68
N LEU A 199 1.58 36.12 -2.79
CA LEU A 199 2.81 35.34 -2.90
C LEU A 199 2.51 34.01 -3.60
N LYS A 200 3.26 33.71 -4.65
CA LYS A 200 3.09 32.48 -5.42
C LYS A 200 4.24 31.51 -5.14
N ASP A 201 4.02 30.56 -4.23
CA ASP A 201 4.97 29.50 -3.98
C ASP A 201 4.72 28.29 -4.91
N GLU A 202 5.60 28.12 -5.92
CA GLU A 202 5.57 26.97 -6.82
C GLU A 202 6.17 25.70 -6.19
N TYR A 203 7.00 25.82 -5.16
CA TYR A 203 7.54 24.70 -4.41
C TYR A 203 6.45 24.08 -3.52
N LEU A 204 5.72 24.88 -2.74
CA LEU A 204 4.59 24.41 -1.91
C LEU A 204 3.52 23.67 -2.75
N ASN A 205 3.15 24.24 -3.90
CA ASN A 205 2.19 23.63 -4.83
C ASN A 205 2.70 22.29 -5.39
N SER A 206 3.99 22.20 -5.72
CA SER A 206 4.63 20.95 -6.18
C SER A 206 4.75 19.92 -5.05
N VAL A 207 5.06 20.37 -3.83
CA VAL A 207 5.21 19.53 -2.63
C VAL A 207 3.87 18.95 -2.19
N SER A 208 2.76 19.68 -2.29
CA SER A 208 1.42 19.24 -1.86
C SER A 208 1.04 17.84 -2.38
N TYR A 209 1.33 17.53 -3.65
CA TYR A 209 1.08 16.22 -4.25
C TYR A 209 2.02 15.11 -3.74
N ALA A 210 3.24 15.46 -3.34
CA ALA A 210 4.25 14.52 -2.85
C ALA A 210 4.23 14.36 -1.32
N PHE A 211 3.70 15.33 -0.59
CA PHE A 211 3.75 15.46 0.87
C PHE A 211 3.15 14.26 1.61
N PRO A 212 1.94 13.74 1.26
CA PRO A 212 1.41 12.51 1.85
C PRO A 212 2.33 11.30 1.67
N LEU A 213 2.92 11.15 0.47
CA LEU A 213 3.78 10.02 0.10
C LEU A 213 5.13 10.08 0.81
N VAL A 214 5.76 11.26 0.92
CA VAL A 214 7.03 11.47 1.64
C VAL A 214 6.86 11.17 3.13
N LEU A 215 5.78 11.66 3.75
CA LEU A 215 5.48 11.35 5.15
C LEU A 215 5.19 9.86 5.36
N MET A 216 4.36 9.23 4.53
CA MET A 216 4.03 7.80 4.62
C MET A 216 5.29 6.92 4.53
N ILE A 217 6.21 7.21 3.59
CA ILE A 217 7.44 6.44 3.39
C ILE A 217 8.38 6.52 4.60
N ALA A 218 8.45 7.66 5.29
CA ALA A 218 9.30 7.83 6.47
C ALA A 218 8.98 6.81 7.59
N TRP A 219 7.72 6.40 7.73
CA TRP A 219 7.28 5.47 8.77
C TRP A 219 7.39 3.98 8.42
N VAL A 220 7.63 3.62 7.14
CA VAL A 220 7.77 2.21 6.69
C VAL A 220 8.84 1.46 7.48
N LEU A 221 9.97 2.11 7.76
CA LEU A 221 11.07 1.51 8.52
C LEU A 221 10.73 1.32 10.00
N PHE A 222 9.95 2.23 10.60
CA PHE A 222 9.52 2.10 11.99
C PHE A 222 8.52 0.94 12.14
N VAL A 223 7.52 0.84 11.26
CA VAL A 223 6.59 -0.31 11.20
C VAL A 223 7.36 -1.64 11.08
N ALA A 224 8.33 -1.71 10.16
CA ALA A 224 9.15 -2.90 9.98
C ALA A 224 9.88 -3.33 11.27
N GLN A 225 10.45 -2.38 12.02
CA GLN A 225 11.17 -2.68 13.27
C GLN A 225 10.24 -3.01 14.43
N PHE A 226 9.07 -2.35 14.57
CA PHE A 226 8.12 -2.66 15.65
C PHE A 226 7.48 -4.05 15.47
N VAL A 227 7.03 -4.38 14.25
CA VAL A 227 6.54 -5.73 13.91
C VAL A 227 7.64 -6.76 14.17
N LYS A 228 8.89 -6.47 13.76
CA LYS A 228 10.04 -7.36 14.00
C LYS A 228 10.33 -7.55 15.49
N LYS A 229 10.26 -6.51 16.33
CA LYS A 229 10.48 -6.60 17.78
C LYS A 229 9.41 -7.49 18.44
N LEU A 230 8.13 -7.24 18.16
CA LEU A 230 7.02 -8.03 18.69
C LEU A 230 7.10 -9.52 18.31
N VAL A 231 7.44 -9.81 17.06
CA VAL A 231 7.58 -11.20 16.60
C VAL A 231 8.86 -11.85 17.14
N LEU A 232 9.95 -11.10 17.34
CA LEU A 232 11.16 -11.63 17.99
C LEU A 232 10.92 -12.02 19.46
N GLU A 233 10.15 -11.21 20.20
CA GLU A 233 9.75 -11.54 21.58
C GLU A 233 8.89 -12.82 21.65
N ARG A 234 8.04 -13.04 20.64
CA ARG A 234 7.24 -14.27 20.47
C ARG A 234 8.08 -15.48 20.05
N GLU A 235 8.96 -15.32 19.06
CA GLU A 235 9.83 -16.37 18.53
C GLU A 235 10.84 -16.86 19.60
N LEU A 236 11.28 -15.97 20.50
CA LEU A 236 12.09 -16.31 21.67
C LEU A 236 11.27 -16.80 22.89
N ARG A 237 9.93 -16.86 22.79
CA ARG A 237 9.00 -17.21 23.88
C ARG A 237 9.16 -16.39 25.18
N LEU A 238 9.71 -15.17 25.09
CA LEU A 238 9.96 -14.29 26.23
C LEU A 238 8.67 -13.96 27.00
N HIS A 239 7.54 -13.88 26.29
CA HIS A 239 6.23 -13.62 26.89
C HIS A 239 5.78 -14.73 27.86
N GLU A 240 5.93 -16.01 27.49
CA GLU A 240 5.61 -17.13 28.39
C GLU A 240 6.62 -17.23 29.54
N TYR A 241 7.90 -16.90 29.31
CA TYR A 241 8.91 -16.83 30.38
C TYR A 241 8.57 -15.75 31.42
N MET A 242 8.13 -14.56 30.99
CA MET A 242 7.67 -13.51 31.92
C MET A 242 6.37 -13.89 32.63
N LYS A 243 5.47 -14.62 31.97
CA LYS A 243 4.26 -15.20 32.59
C LYS A 243 4.61 -16.27 33.64
N MET A 244 5.63 -17.10 33.41
CA MET A 244 6.19 -18.01 34.43
C MET A 244 6.82 -17.26 35.62
N MET A 245 7.30 -16.03 35.42
CA MET A 245 7.73 -15.12 36.50
C MET A 245 6.57 -14.40 37.20
N GLY A 246 5.30 -14.73 36.89
CA GLY A 246 4.12 -14.09 37.49
C GLY A 246 3.78 -12.71 36.93
N VAL A 247 4.37 -12.28 35.80
CA VAL A 247 4.08 -10.97 35.21
C VAL A 247 2.75 -11.03 34.45
N ASN A 248 1.79 -10.19 34.85
CA ASN A 248 0.52 -10.04 34.15
C ASN A 248 0.73 -9.64 32.67
N PRO A 249 0.11 -10.32 31.69
CA PRO A 249 0.35 -10.09 30.26
C PRO A 249 -0.06 -8.67 29.82
N VAL A 250 -1.04 -8.07 30.48
CA VAL A 250 -1.45 -6.67 30.29
C VAL A 250 -0.32 -5.70 30.65
N SER A 251 0.45 -5.98 31.71
CA SER A 251 1.61 -5.16 32.10
C SER A 251 2.72 -5.22 31.04
N HIS A 252 2.93 -6.39 30.44
CA HIS A 252 3.89 -6.56 29.34
C HIS A 252 3.44 -5.81 28.08
N PHE A 253 2.14 -5.77 27.78
CA PHE A 253 1.60 -4.94 26.69
C PHE A 253 1.83 -3.44 26.94
N PHE A 254 1.47 -2.93 28.12
CA PHE A 254 1.67 -1.52 28.45
C PHE A 254 3.16 -1.11 28.49
N ALA A 255 4.06 -1.98 28.94
CA ALA A 255 5.49 -1.73 28.90
C ALA A 255 6.01 -1.58 27.45
N TRP A 256 5.64 -2.51 26.57
CA TRP A 256 5.98 -2.43 25.14
C TRP A 256 5.38 -1.17 24.47
N PHE A 257 4.12 -0.88 24.76
CA PHE A 257 3.41 0.28 24.21
C PHE A 257 4.08 1.58 24.64
N LEU A 258 4.36 1.75 25.94
CA LEU A 258 4.96 2.98 26.48
C LEU A 258 6.39 3.20 25.98
N GLU A 259 7.22 2.15 25.89
CA GLU A 259 8.57 2.25 25.30
C GLU A 259 8.51 2.68 23.83
N SER A 260 7.63 2.05 23.04
CA SER A 260 7.50 2.32 21.61
C SER A 260 6.86 3.70 21.34
N ALA A 261 5.89 4.10 22.15
CA ALA A 261 5.25 5.42 22.10
C ALA A 261 6.21 6.54 22.50
N ALA A 262 7.06 6.35 23.52
CA ALA A 262 8.06 7.34 23.90
C ALA A 262 9.10 7.59 22.77
N PHE A 263 9.51 6.53 22.08
CA PHE A 263 10.41 6.63 20.93
C PHE A 263 9.75 7.33 19.72
N LEU A 264 8.48 7.02 19.43
CA LEU A 264 7.71 7.73 18.39
C LEU A 264 7.44 9.19 18.73
N LEU A 265 7.11 9.51 19.98
CA LEU A 265 6.83 10.88 20.41
C LEU A 265 8.07 11.77 20.26
N LEU A 266 9.27 11.23 20.49
CA LEU A 266 10.52 11.93 20.19
C LEU A 266 10.69 12.26 18.70
N THR A 267 10.41 11.31 17.79
CA THR A 267 10.54 11.56 16.34
C THR A 267 9.43 12.49 15.83
N ILE A 268 8.23 12.45 16.40
CA ILE A 268 7.12 13.37 16.11
C ILE A 268 7.44 14.80 16.53
N ILE A 269 8.04 15.01 17.72
CA ILE A 269 8.51 16.34 18.14
C ILE A 269 9.52 16.90 17.14
N ILE A 270 10.53 16.10 16.77
CA ILE A 270 11.56 16.51 15.80
C ILE A 270 10.95 16.83 14.43
N LEU A 271 10.03 16.00 13.93
CA LEU A 271 9.33 16.23 12.66
C LEU A 271 8.46 17.50 12.69
N THR A 272 7.73 17.75 13.78
CA THR A 272 6.92 18.97 13.94
C THR A 272 7.78 20.22 13.93
N ILE A 273 8.93 20.19 14.63
CA ILE A 273 9.91 21.28 14.63
C ILE A 273 10.44 21.52 13.21
N ILE A 274 10.77 20.46 12.45
CA ILE A 274 11.24 20.58 11.06
C ILE A 274 10.16 21.22 10.17
N LEU A 275 8.90 20.78 10.27
CA LEU A 275 7.81 21.31 9.43
C LEU A 275 7.51 22.80 9.70
N LYS A 276 7.50 23.22 10.97
CA LYS A 276 7.15 24.60 11.35
C LYS A 276 8.35 25.55 11.33
N ALA A 277 9.48 25.17 11.92
CA ALA A 277 10.68 26.02 11.95
C ALA A 277 11.46 26.01 10.63
N GLY A 278 11.36 24.94 9.83
CA GLY A 278 11.86 24.87 8.46
C GLY A 278 10.97 25.56 7.42
N GLN A 279 9.91 26.26 7.85
CA GLN A 279 8.97 27.03 7.01
C GLN A 279 8.29 26.21 5.89
N VAL A 280 8.10 24.89 6.10
CA VAL A 280 7.41 24.01 5.14
C VAL A 280 5.89 24.19 5.23
N LEU A 281 5.37 24.39 6.44
CA LEU A 281 3.96 24.73 6.70
C LEU A 281 3.91 26.03 7.55
N PRO A 282 4.15 27.20 6.94
CA PRO A 282 4.33 28.45 7.68
C PRO A 282 3.06 28.97 8.36
N ASN A 283 1.87 28.80 7.77
CA ASN A 283 0.62 29.34 8.30
C ASN A 283 -0.07 28.36 9.27
N SER A 284 -0.07 27.05 8.99
CA SER A 284 -0.73 26.00 9.79
C SER A 284 -0.32 25.98 11.28
N ASP A 285 -1.26 25.71 12.19
CA ASP A 285 -0.97 25.64 13.63
C ASP A 285 -0.03 24.47 13.98
N GLY A 286 1.07 24.79 14.68
CA GLY A 286 2.09 23.81 15.07
C GLY A 286 1.62 22.82 16.13
N PHE A 287 0.66 23.19 16.99
CA PHE A 287 0.13 22.28 18.01
C PHE A 287 -0.90 21.29 17.43
N LEU A 288 -1.78 21.75 16.54
CA LEU A 288 -2.68 20.88 15.78
C LEU A 288 -1.91 19.89 14.89
N LEU A 289 -0.82 20.34 14.23
CA LEU A 289 0.09 19.44 13.50
C LEU A 289 0.77 18.40 14.41
N PHE A 290 1.17 18.78 15.63
CA PHE A 290 1.74 17.85 16.61
C PHE A 290 0.73 16.77 17.03
N LEU A 291 -0.49 17.16 17.41
CA LEU A 291 -1.55 16.22 17.82
C LEU A 291 -1.89 15.23 16.70
N TYR A 292 -2.06 15.73 15.48
CA TYR A 292 -2.30 14.92 14.29
C TYR A 292 -1.21 13.86 14.05
N LEU A 293 0.07 14.23 14.22
CA LEU A 293 1.18 13.29 14.12
C LEU A 293 1.23 12.30 15.31
N CYS A 294 0.76 12.69 16.50
CA CYS A 294 0.59 11.79 17.64
C CYS A 294 -0.51 10.74 17.43
N ASP A 295 -1.68 11.14 16.90
CA ASP A 295 -2.75 10.20 16.54
C ASP A 295 -2.25 9.19 15.50
N TYR A 296 -1.48 9.65 14.51
CA TYR A 296 -0.87 8.75 13.52
C TYR A 296 0.20 7.83 14.11
N GLY A 297 1.03 8.33 15.04
CA GLY A 297 1.99 7.49 15.78
C GLY A 297 1.30 6.38 16.58
N LEU A 298 0.15 6.67 17.18
CA LEU A 298 -0.67 5.71 17.92
C LEU A 298 -1.29 4.67 16.96
N ALA A 299 -1.82 5.10 15.81
CA ALA A 299 -2.31 4.21 14.75
C ALA A 299 -1.20 3.31 14.16
N ILE A 300 0.03 3.83 14.02
CA ILE A 300 1.23 3.06 13.61
C ILE A 300 1.54 1.93 14.61
N LEU A 301 1.44 2.19 15.92
CA LEU A 301 1.61 1.13 16.93
C LEU A 301 0.49 0.10 16.85
N ALA A 302 -0.75 0.55 16.67
CA ALA A 302 -1.92 -0.31 16.60
C ALA A 302 -1.88 -1.25 15.38
N ILE A 303 -1.58 -0.73 14.18
CA ILE A 303 -1.47 -1.55 12.97
C ILE A 303 -0.24 -2.47 13.03
N SER A 304 0.88 -2.02 13.63
CA SER A 304 2.06 -2.88 13.85
C SER A 304 1.75 -4.04 14.80
N PHE A 305 0.98 -3.78 15.87
CA PHE A 305 0.53 -4.80 16.81
C PHE A 305 -0.39 -5.82 16.13
N LEU A 306 -1.40 -5.34 15.39
CA LEU A 306 -2.31 -6.18 14.59
C LEU A 306 -1.54 -7.06 13.59
N ILE A 307 -0.66 -6.48 12.78
CA ILE A 307 0.17 -7.21 11.80
C ILE A 307 1.03 -8.27 12.51
N SER A 308 1.65 -7.95 13.66
CA SER A 308 2.51 -8.88 14.40
C SER A 308 1.79 -10.15 14.86
N SER A 309 0.46 -10.12 15.03
CA SER A 309 -0.31 -11.28 15.46
C SER A 309 -0.24 -12.44 14.45
N PHE A 310 -0.18 -12.14 13.15
CA PHE A 310 -0.24 -13.13 12.07
C PHE A 310 1.08 -13.85 11.74
N PHE A 311 2.22 -13.49 12.35
CA PHE A 311 3.54 -14.01 11.96
C PHE A 311 4.36 -14.56 13.13
N ASP A 312 4.88 -15.80 13.00
CA ASP A 312 5.77 -16.44 13.98
C ASP A 312 7.27 -16.30 13.67
N LYS A 313 7.63 -15.71 12.51
CA LYS A 313 9.01 -15.67 12.02
C LYS A 313 9.48 -14.24 11.81
N THR A 314 10.44 -13.82 12.63
CA THR A 314 10.94 -12.43 12.77
C THR A 314 11.28 -11.76 11.45
N ASN A 315 12.05 -12.45 10.59
CA ASN A 315 12.51 -11.87 9.31
C ASN A 315 11.41 -11.79 8.25
N ILE A 316 10.44 -12.71 8.27
CA ILE A 316 9.29 -12.66 7.36
C ILE A 316 8.39 -11.51 7.81
N ALA A 317 8.06 -11.43 9.10
CA ALA A 317 7.18 -10.42 9.68
C ALA A 317 7.60 -8.97 9.40
N GLY A 318 8.90 -8.65 9.50
CA GLY A 318 9.39 -7.29 9.22
C GLY A 318 9.28 -6.88 7.74
N LEU A 319 9.43 -7.84 6.82
CA LEU A 319 9.31 -7.63 5.37
C LEU A 319 7.85 -7.65 4.89
N SER A 320 7.03 -8.56 5.43
CA SER A 320 5.59 -8.61 5.14
C SER A 320 4.86 -7.41 5.75
N GLY A 321 5.21 -7.00 6.97
CA GLY A 321 4.55 -5.87 7.65
C GLY A 321 4.78 -4.53 6.97
N SER A 322 6.00 -4.27 6.47
CA SER A 322 6.28 -3.08 5.66
C SER A 322 5.56 -3.13 4.31
N LEU A 323 5.51 -4.30 3.65
CA LEU A 323 4.76 -4.48 2.41
C LEU A 323 3.24 -4.29 2.61
N ILE A 324 2.66 -4.84 3.68
CA ILE A 324 1.24 -4.69 4.02
C ILE A 324 0.90 -3.22 4.28
N TYR A 325 1.74 -2.51 5.04
CA TYR A 325 1.57 -1.07 5.29
C TYR A 325 1.61 -0.24 3.98
N VAL A 326 2.50 -0.56 3.04
CA VAL A 326 2.54 0.09 1.72
C VAL A 326 1.31 -0.30 0.85
N ILE A 327 0.83 -1.54 0.94
CA ILE A 327 -0.42 -1.94 0.26
C ILE A 327 -1.62 -1.16 0.83
N CYS A 328 -1.63 -0.92 2.14
CA CYS A 328 -2.61 -0.08 2.84
C CYS A 328 -2.50 1.43 2.50
N PHE A 329 -1.63 1.85 1.59
CA PHE A 329 -1.65 3.21 1.01
C PHE A 329 -2.42 3.27 -0.32
N PHE A 330 -2.50 2.20 -1.11
CA PHE A 330 -3.10 2.26 -2.46
C PHE A 330 -4.55 2.81 -2.52
N PRO A 331 -5.47 2.55 -1.55
CA PRO A 331 -6.82 3.10 -1.64
C PRO A 331 -6.88 4.64 -1.56
N PHE A 332 -5.85 5.32 -1.03
CA PHE A 332 -5.76 6.79 -1.06
C PHE A 332 -5.70 7.34 -2.50
N ILE A 333 -5.05 6.62 -3.42
CA ILE A 333 -4.99 6.99 -4.85
C ILE A 333 -6.39 6.94 -5.48
N VAL A 334 -7.23 6.00 -5.04
CA VAL A 334 -8.63 5.88 -5.49
C VAL A 334 -9.50 6.99 -4.87
N VAL A 335 -9.35 7.28 -3.57
CA VAL A 335 -10.05 8.40 -2.91
C VAL A 335 -9.70 9.74 -3.56
N MET A 336 -8.43 9.99 -3.86
CA MET A 336 -7.94 11.23 -4.48
C MET A 336 -8.35 11.39 -5.95
N SER A 337 -8.60 10.29 -6.68
CA SER A 337 -9.03 10.33 -8.09
C SER A 337 -10.55 10.42 -8.28
N LEU A 338 -11.33 9.93 -7.31
CA LEU A 338 -12.80 9.90 -7.33
C LEU A 338 -13.44 10.76 -6.23
N GLU A 339 -12.71 11.78 -5.76
CA GLU A 339 -13.04 12.57 -4.57
C GLU A 339 -14.40 13.28 -4.63
N THR A 340 -14.86 13.68 -5.82
CA THR A 340 -16.18 14.32 -6.02
C THR A 340 -17.33 13.36 -6.35
N THR A 341 -17.04 12.08 -6.61
CA THR A 341 -18.08 11.08 -6.93
C THR A 341 -18.31 10.06 -5.81
N LEU A 342 -17.36 9.91 -4.89
CA LEU A 342 -17.49 9.06 -3.70
C LEU A 342 -18.34 9.75 -2.61
N SER A 343 -19.32 9.05 -2.06
CA SER A 343 -20.06 9.49 -0.87
C SER A 343 -19.13 9.54 0.36
N VAL A 344 -19.49 10.35 1.35
CA VAL A 344 -18.76 10.45 2.64
C VAL A 344 -18.61 9.09 3.33
N SER A 345 -19.61 8.21 3.20
CA SER A 345 -19.54 6.83 3.70
C SER A 345 -18.53 5.96 2.94
N ALA A 346 -18.43 6.09 1.61
CA ALA A 346 -17.44 5.39 0.81
C ALA A 346 -16.01 5.92 1.06
N LYS A 347 -15.85 7.25 1.19
CA LYS A 347 -14.59 7.88 1.64
C LYS A 347 -14.17 7.31 2.99
N SER A 348 -15.07 7.33 3.98
CA SER A 348 -14.80 6.84 5.35
C SER A 348 -14.47 5.34 5.39
N ALA A 349 -15.10 4.52 4.55
CA ALA A 349 -14.80 3.08 4.46
C ALA A 349 -13.43 2.81 3.81
N LEU A 350 -13.02 3.61 2.82
CA LEU A 350 -11.69 3.52 2.20
C LEU A 350 -10.57 4.13 3.07
N SER A 351 -10.92 5.01 4.01
CA SER A 351 -10.00 5.56 5.00
C SER A 351 -9.78 4.67 6.24
N LEU A 352 -10.52 3.57 6.41
CA LEU A 352 -10.34 2.56 7.49
C LEU A 352 -8.93 1.89 7.51
N PHE A 353 -8.08 2.22 6.53
CA PHE A 353 -6.66 1.92 6.52
C PHE A 353 -5.90 3.16 7.00
N ALA A 354 -5.32 3.13 8.21
CA ALA A 354 -4.64 4.29 8.78
C ALA A 354 -3.66 5.03 7.83
N PRO A 355 -2.88 4.37 6.93
CA PRO A 355 -2.04 5.09 5.96
C PRO A 355 -2.84 5.87 4.90
N THR A 356 -4.05 5.46 4.52
CA THR A 356 -4.92 6.24 3.62
C THR A 356 -5.59 7.40 4.35
N CYS A 357 -6.09 7.20 5.58
CA CYS A 357 -6.67 8.30 6.38
C CYS A 357 -5.64 9.42 6.60
N PHE A 358 -4.43 9.06 7.02
CA PHE A 358 -3.32 9.98 7.18
C PHE A 358 -2.91 10.63 5.86
N SER A 359 -2.85 9.89 4.75
CA SER A 359 -2.49 10.51 3.46
C SER A 359 -3.55 11.51 2.99
N TYR A 360 -4.83 11.22 3.25
CA TYR A 360 -5.96 12.09 2.91
C TYR A 360 -6.02 13.34 3.81
N ALA A 361 -5.84 13.19 5.13
CA ALA A 361 -5.74 14.33 6.06
C ALA A 361 -4.51 15.22 5.75
N SER A 362 -3.37 14.62 5.37
CA SER A 362 -2.18 15.35 4.92
C SER A 362 -2.46 16.19 3.66
N GLN A 363 -3.33 15.70 2.75
CA GLN A 363 -3.73 16.45 1.57
C GLN A 363 -4.62 17.65 1.90
N TYR A 364 -5.45 17.58 2.96
CA TYR A 364 -6.23 18.71 3.46
C TYR A 364 -5.32 19.80 4.07
N ILE A 365 -4.34 19.42 4.89
CA ILE A 365 -3.33 20.36 5.43
C ILE A 365 -2.65 21.13 4.29
N ALA A 366 -2.17 20.40 3.26
CA ALA A 366 -1.49 21.02 2.13
C ALA A 366 -2.41 21.88 1.23
N ARG A 367 -3.74 21.64 1.23
CA ARG A 367 -4.72 22.52 0.56
C ARG A 367 -4.91 23.83 1.31
N TYR A 368 -5.14 23.78 2.62
CA TYR A 368 -5.28 24.98 3.45
C TYR A 368 -4.00 25.85 3.47
N GLU A 369 -2.82 25.23 3.39
CA GLU A 369 -1.55 25.96 3.27
C GLU A 369 -1.41 26.65 1.90
N ILE A 370 -1.84 26.01 0.79
CA ILE A 370 -1.92 26.64 -0.55
C ILE A 370 -2.94 27.79 -0.61
N GLN A 371 -3.95 27.77 0.24
CA GLN A 371 -4.94 28.85 0.37
C GLN A 371 -4.43 30.03 1.22
N GLY A 372 -3.30 29.87 1.91
CA GLY A 372 -2.69 30.91 2.76
C GLY A 372 -3.27 31.02 4.17
N GLU A 373 -4.35 30.29 4.50
CA GLU A 373 -4.86 30.20 5.87
C GLU A 373 -4.02 29.27 6.76
N GLY A 374 -3.55 28.16 6.18
CA GLY A 374 -3.06 27.00 6.94
C GLY A 374 -4.20 26.27 7.69
N ILE A 375 -3.91 25.08 8.20
CA ILE A 375 -4.87 24.37 9.06
C ILE A 375 -4.91 25.04 10.45
N GLN A 376 -6.11 25.40 10.90
CA GLN A 376 -6.38 26.09 12.16
C GLN A 376 -7.55 25.43 12.90
N TRP A 377 -7.67 25.69 14.20
CA TRP A 377 -8.77 25.16 15.01
C TRP A 377 -10.16 25.60 14.50
N SER A 378 -10.25 26.81 13.94
CA SER A 378 -11.46 27.39 13.33
C SER A 378 -11.91 26.68 12.03
N ASN A 379 -11.01 26.43 11.09
CA ASN A 379 -11.33 25.80 9.79
C ASN A 379 -11.25 24.25 9.81
N SER A 380 -10.75 23.65 10.90
CA SER A 380 -10.55 22.19 11.04
C SER A 380 -11.76 21.29 10.74
N TYR A 381 -12.99 21.75 10.98
CA TYR A 381 -14.23 21.00 10.71
C TYR A 381 -14.93 21.42 9.40
N ILE A 382 -14.38 22.37 8.65
CA ILE A 382 -14.82 22.78 7.32
C ILE A 382 -14.05 21.94 6.27
N SER A 383 -14.59 21.84 5.06
CA SER A 383 -13.88 21.26 3.90
C SER A 383 -13.38 22.37 2.97
N PRO A 384 -12.15 22.27 2.42
CA PRO A 384 -11.68 23.19 1.37
C PRO A 384 -12.28 22.85 -0.01
N ILE A 385 -13.10 21.80 -0.11
CA ILE A 385 -13.81 21.36 -1.32
C ILE A 385 -15.29 21.75 -1.18
N LEU A 386 -15.84 22.34 -2.24
CA LEU A 386 -17.25 22.72 -2.31
C LEU A 386 -18.16 21.49 -2.30
N ASP A 387 -19.31 21.60 -1.64
CA ASP A 387 -20.35 20.56 -1.50
C ASP A 387 -19.92 19.24 -0.81
N ASP A 388 -18.68 19.13 -0.30
CA ASP A 388 -18.19 17.96 0.43
C ASP A 388 -18.20 18.16 1.96
N SER A 389 -18.84 17.24 2.69
CA SER A 389 -18.93 17.30 4.16
C SER A 389 -17.90 16.44 4.90
N SER A 390 -16.94 15.83 4.19
CA SER A 390 -15.75 15.26 4.83
C SER A 390 -14.72 16.36 5.18
N SER A 391 -14.36 16.48 6.46
CA SER A 391 -13.46 17.52 6.98
C SER A 391 -12.23 16.93 7.69
N PHE A 392 -11.20 17.76 7.89
CA PHE A 392 -9.94 17.32 8.52
C PHE A 392 -10.16 16.74 9.92
N GLY A 393 -11.00 17.38 10.74
CA GLY A 393 -11.36 16.89 12.08
C GLY A 393 -12.05 15.52 12.07
N TRP A 394 -12.89 15.23 11.07
CA TRP A 394 -13.51 13.90 10.92
C TRP A 394 -12.46 12.80 10.64
N LEU A 395 -11.43 13.11 9.85
CA LEU A 395 -10.34 12.17 9.54
C LEU A 395 -9.45 11.89 10.76
N CYS A 396 -9.24 12.89 11.64
CA CYS A 396 -8.54 12.67 12.91
C CYS A 396 -9.34 11.73 13.83
N TRP A 397 -10.66 11.94 13.96
CA TRP A 397 -11.54 11.03 14.70
C TRP A 397 -11.55 9.61 14.13
N LEU A 398 -11.58 9.46 12.80
CA LEU A 398 -11.54 8.16 12.15
C LEU A 398 -10.21 7.44 12.40
N LEU A 399 -9.08 8.14 12.32
CA LEU A 399 -7.75 7.59 12.61
C LEU A 399 -7.61 7.12 14.07
N LEU A 400 -8.23 7.83 15.01
CA LEU A 400 -8.28 7.43 16.42
C LEU A 400 -9.17 6.18 16.60
N ILE A 401 -10.32 6.11 15.94
CA ILE A 401 -11.21 4.93 15.95
C ILE A 401 -10.51 3.69 15.36
N ASP A 402 -9.84 3.84 14.21
CA ASP A 402 -9.04 2.78 13.57
C ASP A 402 -8.01 2.18 14.55
N SER A 403 -7.31 3.03 15.31
CA SER A 403 -6.31 2.58 16.27
C SER A 403 -6.91 1.71 17.38
N VAL A 404 -8.10 2.05 17.87
CA VAL A 404 -8.83 1.25 18.88
C VAL A 404 -9.28 -0.08 18.26
N ILE A 405 -9.81 -0.07 17.04
CA ILE A 405 -10.20 -1.28 16.30
C ILE A 405 -9.00 -2.20 16.10
N TYR A 406 -7.84 -1.69 15.66
CA TYR A 406 -6.64 -2.49 15.42
C TYR A 406 -6.09 -3.10 16.72
N PHE A 407 -6.08 -2.36 17.84
CA PHE A 407 -5.65 -2.91 19.13
C PHE A 407 -6.62 -4.00 19.63
N LEU A 408 -7.94 -3.77 19.57
CA LEU A 408 -8.93 -4.76 19.95
C LEU A 408 -8.83 -6.04 19.09
N LEU A 409 -8.73 -5.87 17.77
CA LEU A 409 -8.60 -6.98 16.83
C LEU A 409 -7.28 -7.74 17.02
N GLY A 410 -6.17 -7.04 17.25
CA GLY A 410 -4.87 -7.65 17.55
C GLY A 410 -4.85 -8.44 18.86
N MET A 411 -5.50 -7.92 19.92
CA MET A 411 -5.68 -8.64 21.19
C MET A 411 -6.57 -9.88 21.01
N TYR A 412 -7.67 -9.74 20.27
CA TYR A 412 -8.59 -10.85 19.97
C TYR A 412 -7.88 -11.97 19.18
N ILE A 413 -7.20 -11.65 18.07
CA ILE A 413 -6.45 -12.63 17.27
C ILE A 413 -5.37 -13.31 18.11
N ARG A 414 -4.65 -12.57 18.96
CA ARG A 414 -3.64 -13.12 19.88
C ARG A 414 -4.22 -14.05 20.96
N SER A 415 -5.51 -13.94 21.28
CA SER A 415 -6.20 -14.86 22.19
C SER A 415 -6.80 -16.09 21.48
N VAL A 416 -7.24 -15.93 20.22
CA VAL A 416 -7.85 -17.01 19.40
C VAL A 416 -6.80 -17.90 18.74
N PHE A 417 -5.63 -17.36 18.42
CA PHE A 417 -4.48 -18.08 17.88
C PHE A 417 -3.33 -18.10 18.90
N PRO A 418 -3.44 -18.85 20.01
CA PRO A 418 -2.29 -19.13 20.85
C PRO A 418 -1.26 -19.92 20.04
N ALA A 419 0.03 -19.59 20.20
CA ALA A 419 1.09 -20.44 19.70
C ALA A 419 1.02 -21.82 20.35
N GLU A 420 1.33 -22.87 19.58
CA GLU A 420 1.22 -24.27 20.02
C GLU A 420 1.99 -24.51 21.34
N GLY A 421 1.23 -24.72 22.43
CA GLY A 421 1.75 -24.98 23.77
C GLY A 421 1.20 -24.11 24.91
N SER A 422 0.28 -23.17 24.70
CA SER A 422 -0.23 -22.32 25.80
C SER A 422 -1.00 -23.13 26.86
N VAL A 423 -0.49 -23.16 28.10
CA VAL A 423 -1.21 -23.67 29.26
C VAL A 423 -2.05 -22.55 29.88
N SER A 424 -3.34 -22.83 30.05
CA SER A 424 -4.25 -22.11 30.95
C SER A 424 -4.31 -22.82 32.29
N PHE A 425 -4.13 -22.06 33.37
CA PHE A 425 -4.49 -22.48 34.72
C PHE A 425 -5.81 -21.77 35.09
N GLN A 426 -6.73 -22.50 35.71
CA GLN A 426 -7.85 -21.90 36.43
C GLN A 426 -7.53 -21.96 37.92
N GLU A 427 -7.64 -20.82 38.60
CA GLU A 427 -7.59 -20.75 40.06
C GLU A 427 -9.00 -20.94 40.61
N GLU A 428 -9.17 -21.78 41.64
CA GLU A 428 -10.30 -21.61 42.56
C GLU A 428 -9.98 -22.20 43.95
N ASN A 429 -9.72 -21.30 44.91
CA ASN A 429 -9.91 -21.36 46.37
C ASN A 429 -9.34 -22.51 47.23
N GLU A 430 -8.67 -22.11 48.33
CA GLU A 430 -8.15 -22.99 49.40
C GLU A 430 -9.25 -23.62 50.28
N PHE A 431 -8.94 -24.76 50.90
CA PHE A 431 -9.30 -25.03 52.32
C PHE A 431 -8.17 -25.84 53.00
N GLN A 432 -8.03 -25.69 54.33
CA GLN A 432 -6.80 -26.02 55.06
C GLN A 432 -6.83 -27.37 55.81
N GLY A 433 -5.67 -28.04 55.95
CA GLY A 433 -5.50 -29.12 56.94
C GLY A 433 -4.22 -29.96 56.81
N LEU A 434 -3.14 -29.55 57.49
CA LEU A 434 -1.78 -30.16 57.48
C LEU A 434 -1.05 -30.07 56.13
N ARG A 435 0.28 -29.90 56.16
CA ARG A 435 1.05 -29.44 54.99
C ARG A 435 1.68 -30.57 54.17
N VAL A 436 1.18 -30.71 52.95
CA VAL A 436 1.92 -31.22 51.80
C VAL A 436 2.64 -30.02 51.16
N GLY A 437 3.88 -30.17 50.70
CA GLY A 437 4.65 -29.08 50.08
C GLY A 437 4.09 -28.66 48.71
N VAL A 438 3.74 -29.65 47.88
CA VAL A 438 2.87 -29.50 46.70
C VAL A 438 2.01 -30.77 46.57
N SER A 439 0.71 -30.61 46.34
CA SER A 439 -0.20 -31.69 45.97
C SER A 439 -0.87 -31.38 44.63
N LEU A 440 -0.59 -32.21 43.62
CA LEU A 440 -1.38 -32.27 42.39
C LEU A 440 -2.55 -33.23 42.61
N HIS A 441 -3.76 -32.81 42.27
CA HIS A 441 -4.96 -33.65 42.33
C HIS A 441 -5.79 -33.52 41.05
N GLY A 442 -6.27 -34.66 40.53
CA GLY A 442 -7.21 -34.73 39.40
C GLY A 442 -6.68 -34.28 38.03
N LEU A 443 -5.40 -33.88 37.93
CA LEU A 443 -4.89 -33.18 36.75
C LEU A 443 -5.07 -34.03 35.47
N THR A 444 -5.83 -33.49 34.53
CA THR A 444 -6.24 -34.15 33.29
C THR A 444 -6.01 -33.19 32.13
N LYS A 445 -5.27 -33.62 31.10
CA LYS A 445 -4.92 -32.80 29.93
C LYS A 445 -5.26 -33.53 28.64
N LEU A 446 -6.16 -32.94 27.88
CA LEU A 446 -6.63 -33.40 26.57
C LEU A 446 -5.99 -32.57 25.46
N TYR A 447 -5.65 -33.23 24.35
CA TYR A 447 -5.24 -32.64 23.09
C TYR A 447 -6.12 -33.24 21.98
N GLY A 448 -7.12 -32.47 21.52
CA GLY A 448 -8.18 -33.00 20.67
C GLY A 448 -8.99 -34.09 21.40
N SER A 449 -9.11 -35.26 20.79
CA SER A 449 -9.80 -36.43 21.36
C SER A 449 -8.92 -37.31 22.27
N GLU A 450 -7.61 -37.10 22.30
CA GLU A 450 -6.67 -37.91 23.08
C GLU A 450 -6.28 -37.22 24.40
N ALA A 451 -6.01 -38.01 25.44
CA ALA A 451 -5.57 -37.49 26.72
C ALA A 451 -4.08 -37.78 26.93
N ALA A 452 -3.28 -36.73 27.03
CA ALA A 452 -1.86 -36.84 27.40
C ALA A 452 -1.68 -37.13 28.90
N ILE A 453 -2.63 -36.70 29.74
CA ILE A 453 -2.64 -36.92 31.20
C ILE A 453 -4.08 -37.19 31.64
N LYS A 454 -4.33 -38.17 32.51
CA LYS A 454 -5.65 -38.39 33.14
C LYS A 454 -5.53 -38.54 34.65
N ASN A 455 -6.35 -37.77 35.38
CA ASN A 455 -6.60 -37.91 36.82
C ASN A 455 -5.32 -38.03 37.69
N LEU A 456 -4.30 -37.24 37.36
CA LEU A 456 -2.99 -37.35 38.00
C LEU A 456 -3.02 -36.79 39.43
N ASN A 457 -2.67 -37.66 40.39
CA ASN A 457 -2.58 -37.38 41.83
C ASN A 457 -1.13 -37.59 42.31
N ILE A 458 -0.49 -36.56 42.88
CA ILE A 458 0.86 -36.64 43.47
C ILE A 458 0.91 -35.75 44.73
N SER A 459 1.57 -36.21 45.80
CA SER A 459 1.79 -35.41 47.03
C SER A 459 3.25 -35.49 47.48
N PHE A 460 3.85 -34.34 47.81
CA PHE A 460 5.26 -34.22 48.24
C PHE A 460 5.37 -33.71 49.68
N TYR A 461 6.22 -34.35 50.50
CA TYR A 461 6.35 -34.06 51.93
C TYR A 461 7.63 -33.30 52.27
N GLU A 462 7.65 -32.64 53.43
CA GLU A 462 8.67 -31.66 53.86
C GLU A 462 9.68 -32.26 54.87
N GLY A 463 10.94 -31.82 54.82
CA GLY A 463 11.84 -31.90 55.98
C GLY A 463 13.28 -32.41 55.75
N HIS A 464 14.23 -31.49 55.65
CA HIS A 464 15.39 -31.36 56.56
C HIS A 464 15.90 -29.90 56.46
N VAL A 465 16.57 -29.38 57.50
CA VAL A 465 16.89 -27.94 57.62
C VAL A 465 18.30 -27.69 58.15
N THR A 466 19.06 -26.79 57.52
CA THR A 466 20.18 -26.07 58.14
C THR A 466 20.22 -24.62 57.68
N ALA A 467 19.86 -23.68 58.55
CA ALA A 467 19.76 -22.26 58.21
C ALA A 467 21.13 -21.55 58.10
N LEU A 468 21.25 -20.63 57.15
CA LEU A 468 22.28 -19.60 57.14
C LEU A 468 21.66 -18.20 56.91
N LEU A 469 21.45 -17.46 58.00
CA LEU A 469 21.00 -16.05 57.91
C LEU A 469 22.13 -15.15 57.40
N GLY A 470 21.81 -14.23 56.49
CA GLY A 470 22.71 -13.20 55.99
C GLY A 470 21.96 -11.90 55.69
N HIS A 471 22.55 -10.76 56.05
CA HIS A 471 21.93 -9.44 55.86
C HIS A 471 21.87 -9.04 54.37
N ASN A 472 20.83 -8.28 54.00
CA ASN A 472 20.59 -7.81 52.63
C ASN A 472 21.66 -6.82 52.12
N GLY A 473 21.70 -6.65 50.79
CA GLY A 473 22.18 -5.43 50.12
C GLY A 473 23.51 -5.46 49.37
N ALA A 474 24.29 -6.56 49.42
CA ALA A 474 25.70 -6.55 48.99
C ALA A 474 26.07 -7.45 47.78
N GLY A 475 25.11 -7.94 46.99
CA GLY A 475 25.39 -8.77 45.79
C GLY A 475 26.02 -10.15 46.06
N LYS A 476 26.08 -10.58 47.33
CA LYS A 476 26.71 -11.85 47.76
C LYS A 476 26.12 -13.06 47.03
N THR A 477 24.80 -13.21 47.01
CA THR A 477 24.09 -14.33 46.35
C THR A 477 24.45 -14.45 44.87
N THR A 478 24.41 -13.34 44.13
CA THR A 478 24.80 -13.31 42.70
C THR A 478 26.27 -13.66 42.49
N THR A 479 27.14 -13.24 43.41
CA THR A 479 28.58 -13.52 43.33
C THR A 479 28.88 -15.00 43.62
N ILE A 480 28.24 -15.57 44.64
CA ILE A 480 28.31 -16.99 45.02
C ILE A 480 27.85 -17.85 43.85
N ILE A 481 26.63 -17.65 43.34
CA ILE A 481 26.09 -18.40 42.20
C ILE A 481 27.00 -18.26 40.95
N LEU A 482 27.50 -17.06 40.62
CA LEU A 482 28.42 -16.89 39.48
C LEU A 482 29.79 -17.55 39.70
N GLN A 483 30.25 -17.68 40.94
CA GLN A 483 31.50 -18.34 41.29
C GLN A 483 31.35 -19.87 41.26
N ASP A 484 30.29 -20.41 41.87
CA ASP A 484 29.93 -21.83 41.87
C ASP A 484 29.68 -22.37 40.45
N THR A 485 28.99 -21.59 39.61
CA THR A 485 28.77 -21.94 38.19
C THR A 485 29.99 -21.77 37.28
N GLY A 486 31.11 -21.22 37.80
CA GLY A 486 32.32 -20.93 37.04
C GLY A 486 32.22 -19.74 36.07
N LEU A 487 31.13 -18.98 36.09
CA LEU A 487 30.86 -17.85 35.19
C LEU A 487 31.48 -16.51 35.65
N TYR A 488 32.03 -16.43 36.86
CA TYR A 488 32.62 -15.19 37.43
C TYR A 488 33.76 -14.59 36.58
N THR A 489 34.53 -15.41 35.87
CA THR A 489 35.57 -14.97 34.92
C THR A 489 34.99 -14.35 33.64
N HIS A 490 33.68 -14.46 33.42
CA HIS A 490 32.96 -14.00 32.24
C HIS A 490 31.86 -12.99 32.58
N ARG A 491 31.77 -12.52 33.83
CA ARG A 491 30.77 -11.54 34.33
C ARG A 491 30.67 -10.23 33.55
N HIS A 492 31.70 -9.86 32.78
CA HIS A 492 31.73 -8.66 31.94
C HIS A 492 31.56 -8.96 30.43
N LYS A 493 31.39 -10.24 30.03
CA LYS A 493 31.04 -10.62 28.66
C LYS A 493 29.53 -10.52 28.46
N ARG A 494 29.08 -10.03 27.30
CA ARG A 494 27.65 -10.04 26.94
C ARG A 494 27.18 -11.47 26.71
N VAL A 495 26.00 -11.83 27.22
CA VAL A 495 25.45 -13.21 27.17
C VAL A 495 25.47 -13.81 25.74
N GLY A 496 25.25 -13.00 24.71
CA GLY A 496 25.33 -13.44 23.31
C GLY A 496 26.65 -14.13 22.93
N THR A 497 27.79 -13.72 23.49
CA THR A 497 29.13 -14.27 23.19
C THR A 497 29.52 -15.48 24.04
N LEU A 498 28.63 -15.99 24.89
CA LEU A 498 28.85 -17.22 25.66
C LEU A 498 28.57 -18.48 24.81
N SER A 499 29.25 -19.59 25.10
CA SER A 499 28.97 -20.89 24.47
C SER A 499 27.62 -21.46 24.91
N GLY A 500 27.11 -22.50 24.22
CA GLY A 500 25.85 -23.17 24.58
C GLY A 500 25.82 -23.65 26.04
N GLY A 501 26.84 -24.40 26.47
CA GLY A 501 26.97 -24.85 27.87
C GLY A 501 27.08 -23.70 28.88
N MET A 502 27.77 -22.61 28.55
CA MET A 502 27.82 -21.42 29.41
C MET A 502 26.47 -20.70 29.51
N LYS A 503 25.69 -20.64 28.42
CA LYS A 503 24.32 -20.13 28.41
C LYS A 503 23.38 -21.00 29.24
N ARG A 504 23.52 -22.33 29.16
CA ARG A 504 22.72 -23.29 29.96
C ARG A 504 23.01 -23.18 31.46
N LYS A 505 24.30 -23.09 31.84
CA LYS A 505 24.72 -22.76 33.22
C LYS A 505 24.10 -21.45 33.69
N LEU A 506 24.14 -20.39 32.87
CA LEU A 506 23.56 -19.09 33.21
C LEU A 506 22.03 -19.15 33.36
N SER A 507 21.30 -19.90 32.52
CA SER A 507 19.84 -20.06 32.71
C SER A 507 19.49 -20.77 34.02
N ILE A 508 20.30 -21.74 34.43
CA ILE A 508 20.15 -22.43 35.73
C ILE A 508 20.51 -21.48 36.88
N SER A 509 21.57 -20.66 36.74
CA SER A 509 21.88 -19.58 37.69
C SER A 509 20.70 -18.63 37.91
N ILE A 510 20.01 -18.23 36.83
CA ILE A 510 18.87 -17.30 36.89
C ILE A 510 17.68 -17.93 37.63
N ALA A 511 17.42 -19.24 37.47
CA ALA A 511 16.38 -19.93 38.23
C ALA A 511 16.63 -19.90 39.75
N PHE A 512 17.90 -20.05 40.19
CA PHE A 512 18.25 -20.00 41.62
C PHE A 512 18.35 -18.58 42.21
N ILE A 513 18.53 -17.53 41.39
CA ILE A 513 18.62 -16.14 41.87
C ILE A 513 17.34 -15.68 42.60
N GLY A 514 16.17 -16.23 42.23
CA GLY A 514 14.88 -15.83 42.81
C GLY A 514 14.63 -16.26 44.26
N GLY A 515 15.46 -17.16 44.83
CA GLY A 515 15.22 -17.75 46.15
C GLY A 515 14.03 -18.72 46.19
N SER A 516 13.64 -19.27 45.03
CA SER A 516 12.47 -20.12 44.85
C SER A 516 12.55 -21.40 45.66
N HIS A 517 11.52 -21.70 46.47
CA HIS A 517 11.43 -22.96 47.21
C HIS A 517 11.25 -24.18 46.30
N LEU A 518 10.62 -24.00 45.13
CA LEU A 518 10.47 -25.00 44.09
C LEU A 518 11.17 -24.52 42.82
N VAL A 519 12.02 -25.36 42.23
CA VAL A 519 12.61 -25.14 40.90
C VAL A 519 12.30 -26.33 40.02
N VAL A 520 11.62 -26.05 38.90
CA VAL A 520 11.34 -27.01 37.82
C VAL A 520 12.33 -26.73 36.69
N LEU A 521 13.14 -27.72 36.32
CA LEU A 521 14.03 -27.65 35.16
C LEU A 521 13.54 -28.59 34.06
N ASP A 522 13.42 -28.05 32.85
CA ASP A 522 13.10 -28.81 31.65
C ASP A 522 14.40 -29.07 30.86
N GLU A 523 14.73 -30.36 30.67
CA GLU A 523 15.95 -30.89 30.05
C GLU A 523 17.29 -30.19 30.40
N PRO A 524 17.66 -29.91 31.67
CA PRO A 524 18.79 -29.04 32.03
C PRO A 524 20.14 -29.34 31.35
N THR A 525 20.36 -30.55 30.84
CA THR A 525 21.63 -31.02 30.26
C THR A 525 21.67 -31.20 28.73
N THR A 526 20.59 -30.93 27.99
CA THR A 526 20.58 -31.13 26.52
C THR A 526 21.44 -30.11 25.77
N GLY A 527 22.13 -30.58 24.72
CA GLY A 527 23.11 -29.78 23.97
C GLY A 527 24.40 -29.41 24.73
N VAL A 528 24.63 -29.98 25.92
CA VAL A 528 25.79 -29.67 26.79
C VAL A 528 26.83 -30.80 26.74
N ASP A 529 28.12 -30.42 26.69
CA ASP A 529 29.25 -31.35 26.70
C ASP A 529 29.35 -32.16 28.02
N PRO A 530 29.98 -33.35 28.04
CA PRO A 530 30.00 -34.22 29.22
C PRO A 530 30.64 -33.60 30.48
N CYS A 531 31.56 -32.64 30.34
CA CYS A 531 32.21 -31.97 31.48
C CYS A 531 31.33 -30.85 32.03
N SER A 532 30.74 -30.04 31.15
CA SER A 532 29.75 -29.03 31.55
C SER A 532 28.46 -29.66 32.10
N ARG A 533 28.09 -30.88 31.67
CA ARG A 533 26.97 -31.65 32.22
C ARG A 533 27.21 -32.00 33.70
N ARG A 534 28.38 -32.58 34.03
CA ARG A 534 28.76 -32.85 35.43
C ARG A 534 28.74 -31.57 36.25
N ALA A 535 29.36 -30.50 35.75
CA ALA A 535 29.36 -29.21 36.43
C ALA A 535 27.95 -28.62 36.62
N ILE A 536 26.98 -28.89 35.73
CA ILE A 536 25.56 -28.53 35.94
C ILE A 536 24.95 -29.35 37.08
N TRP A 537 25.20 -30.66 37.11
CA TRP A 537 24.78 -31.53 38.20
C TRP A 537 25.42 -31.15 39.55
N ASP A 538 26.70 -30.80 39.57
CA ASP A 538 27.41 -30.35 40.79
C ASP A 538 26.74 -29.10 41.40
N ILE A 539 26.38 -28.10 40.55
CA ILE A 539 25.64 -26.90 40.96
C ILE A 539 24.26 -27.27 41.53
N ILE A 540 23.52 -28.17 40.87
CA ILE A 540 22.19 -28.61 41.31
C ILE A 540 22.31 -29.35 42.66
N ILE A 541 23.29 -30.25 42.82
CA ILE A 541 23.55 -30.99 44.06
C ILE A 541 23.97 -30.05 45.20
N GLN A 542 24.76 -29.01 44.90
CA GLN A 542 25.16 -27.98 45.87
C GLN A 542 23.95 -27.17 46.39
N HIS A 543 22.99 -26.83 45.51
CA HIS A 543 21.77 -26.10 45.87
C HIS A 543 20.60 -26.99 46.37
N LYS A 544 20.64 -28.32 46.17
CA LYS A 544 19.55 -29.27 46.52
C LYS A 544 19.19 -29.32 48.02
N LYS A 545 20.03 -28.81 48.92
CA LYS A 545 19.89 -29.02 50.37
C LYS A 545 18.66 -28.37 51.01
N ASP A 546 18.14 -27.30 50.42
CA ASP A 546 17.03 -26.51 50.98
C ASP A 546 15.89 -26.27 49.95
N LEU A 547 15.83 -27.07 48.87
CA LEU A 547 14.92 -26.85 47.72
C LEU A 547 14.13 -28.10 47.30
N TYR A 548 12.88 -27.87 46.89
CA TYR A 548 12.13 -28.82 46.07
C TYR A 548 12.63 -28.75 44.61
N TYR A 549 13.03 -29.89 44.06
CA TYR A 549 13.59 -30.01 42.72
C TYR A 549 12.69 -30.91 41.87
N PHE A 550 12.36 -30.46 40.66
CA PHE A 550 11.65 -31.26 39.66
C PHE A 550 12.39 -31.18 38.32
N ASP A 551 12.64 -32.34 37.71
CA ASP A 551 13.40 -32.47 36.47
C ASP A 551 12.62 -33.35 35.50
N PHE A 552 12.56 -32.94 34.23
CA PHE A 552 12.00 -33.76 33.15
C PHE A 552 13.06 -34.49 32.32
N ALA A 553 14.35 -34.33 32.64
CA ALA A 553 15.42 -35.05 31.96
C ALA A 553 15.41 -36.55 32.28
N PHE A 554 15.03 -37.36 31.28
CA PHE A 554 15.39 -38.77 31.21
C PHE A 554 16.93 -38.90 31.12
N HIS A 555 17.62 -38.93 32.27
CA HIS A 555 18.78 -39.79 32.58
C HIS A 555 19.46 -39.43 33.92
N PHE A 556 19.77 -40.48 34.70
CA PHE A 556 20.82 -40.57 35.73
C PHE A 556 20.68 -39.94 37.13
N ILE A 557 19.83 -38.95 37.44
CA ILE A 557 19.77 -38.37 38.82
C ILE A 557 18.34 -38.20 39.39
N CYS A 558 17.62 -39.30 39.55
CA CYS A 558 16.46 -39.37 40.45
C CYS A 558 16.66 -40.40 41.55
N THR A 559 16.28 -40.03 42.79
CA THR A 559 16.33 -40.93 43.97
C THR A 559 14.98 -41.63 44.22
N ASN A 560 13.92 -41.11 43.62
CA ASN A 560 12.66 -41.77 43.30
C ASN A 560 12.22 -41.20 41.95
N GLU A 561 12.20 -42.03 40.90
CA GLU A 561 11.89 -41.59 39.53
C GLU A 561 10.43 -41.99 39.19
N PRO A 562 9.50 -41.04 39.02
CA PRO A 562 8.14 -41.33 38.60
C PRO A 562 8.10 -41.63 37.09
N TYR A 563 7.80 -42.87 36.71
CA TYR A 563 7.68 -43.20 35.29
C TYR A 563 6.25 -42.98 34.75
N PHE A 564 6.16 -42.55 33.50
CA PHE A 564 4.97 -42.10 32.80
C PHE A 564 4.54 -43.13 31.75
N GLN A 565 3.42 -43.83 31.97
CA GLN A 565 2.92 -44.88 31.08
C GLN A 565 1.39 -44.74 30.91
N ALA A 566 0.93 -44.71 29.65
CA ALA A 566 -0.49 -44.61 29.27
C ALA A 566 -1.31 -43.48 29.97
N GLY A 567 -0.66 -42.38 30.35
CA GLY A 567 -1.30 -41.23 31.02
C GLY A 567 -1.41 -41.33 32.55
N TYR A 568 -0.85 -42.39 33.15
CA TYR A 568 -0.70 -42.57 34.60
C TYR A 568 0.79 -42.47 35.02
N ILE A 569 1.02 -42.09 36.28
CA ILE A 569 2.31 -42.23 36.95
C ILE A 569 2.22 -43.37 37.96
N HIS A 570 3.16 -44.31 37.88
CA HIS A 570 3.47 -45.21 38.99
C HIS A 570 4.72 -44.70 39.72
N LEU A 571 4.60 -44.53 41.05
CA LEU A 571 5.69 -44.16 41.94
C LEU A 571 6.15 -45.40 42.73
N PRO A 572 7.20 -46.11 42.28
CA PRO A 572 7.81 -47.17 43.07
C PRO A 572 8.68 -46.57 44.19
N PRO A 573 8.50 -46.94 45.48
CA PRO A 573 9.48 -46.64 46.50
C PRO A 573 10.77 -47.41 46.18
N THR A 574 11.85 -46.69 45.87
CA THR A 574 13.07 -47.29 45.28
C THR A 574 13.69 -48.36 46.17
N THR A 575 13.59 -48.24 47.50
CA THR A 575 14.06 -49.22 48.48
C THR A 575 13.39 -50.59 48.43
N HIS A 576 12.21 -50.74 47.77
CA HIS A 576 11.49 -52.03 47.72
C HIS A 576 11.39 -52.66 46.32
N LYS A 577 11.52 -51.89 45.22
CA LYS A 577 11.51 -52.45 43.86
C LYS A 577 12.89 -52.61 43.21
N HIS A 578 13.95 -51.93 43.67
CA HIS A 578 15.30 -52.22 43.16
C HIS A 578 15.67 -53.69 43.37
N THR A 579 15.40 -54.23 44.56
CA THR A 579 15.61 -55.64 44.91
C THR A 579 14.77 -56.64 44.11
N GLN A 580 13.80 -56.18 43.30
CA GLN A 580 12.96 -57.01 42.45
C GLN A 580 13.40 -57.01 40.97
N PHE A 581 14.15 -55.99 40.53
CA PHE A 581 14.58 -55.82 39.12
C PHE A 581 16.08 -55.59 38.93
N SER A 582 16.89 -55.52 39.99
CA SER A 582 18.35 -55.46 39.89
C SER A 582 18.92 -56.83 39.51
N TYR A 583 19.45 -56.89 38.29
CA TYR A 583 20.23 -58.00 37.75
C TYR A 583 21.65 -57.51 37.44
N PHE A 584 22.58 -58.44 37.20
CA PHE A 584 23.90 -58.11 36.68
C PHE A 584 24.01 -58.60 35.23
N PHE A 585 24.63 -57.80 34.36
CA PHE A 585 24.95 -58.21 33.00
C PHE A 585 26.42 -58.58 32.90
N LEU A 586 26.69 -59.85 32.60
CA LEU A 586 28.01 -60.37 32.25
C LEU A 586 28.17 -60.30 30.73
N SER A 587 28.91 -59.30 30.26
CA SER A 587 29.31 -59.15 28.86
C SER A 587 30.64 -59.88 28.63
N ILE A 588 30.68 -60.76 27.64
CA ILE A 588 31.85 -61.57 27.28
C ILE A 588 32.18 -61.29 25.81
N GLN A 589 33.43 -60.91 25.53
CA GLN A 589 33.92 -60.78 24.15
C GLN A 589 34.50 -62.11 23.68
N VAL A 590 34.08 -62.58 22.51
CA VAL A 590 34.59 -63.77 21.83
C VAL A 590 35.83 -63.38 21.03
N GLN A 591 36.90 -64.16 21.14
CA GLN A 591 38.13 -63.92 20.40
C GLN A 591 38.03 -64.56 19.01
N THR A 592 37.68 -63.77 18.00
CA THR A 592 37.55 -64.23 16.61
C THR A 592 38.88 -64.79 16.08
N PRO A 593 38.99 -66.09 15.74
CA PRO A 593 40.22 -66.66 15.20
C PRO A 593 40.42 -66.30 13.72
N GLU A 594 41.67 -66.16 13.27
CA GLU A 594 42.03 -65.96 11.85
C GLU A 594 41.84 -67.23 10.97
N SER A 595 41.12 -68.24 11.47
CA SER A 595 40.88 -69.53 10.80
C SER A 595 39.46 -70.01 11.06
N ASN A 596 38.93 -70.86 10.16
CA ASN A 596 37.53 -71.30 10.15
C ASN A 596 37.20 -72.32 11.27
N VAL A 597 37.41 -71.95 12.53
CA VAL A 597 36.87 -72.63 13.71
C VAL A 597 35.55 -71.94 14.05
N GLN A 598 34.45 -72.68 13.99
CA GLN A 598 33.12 -72.16 14.32
C GLN A 598 32.95 -72.19 15.84
N PHE A 599 32.90 -71.00 16.46
CA PHE A 599 32.68 -70.84 17.90
C PHE A 599 31.32 -71.43 18.32
N ASP A 600 31.32 -72.27 19.37
CA ASP A 600 30.11 -72.90 19.91
C ASP A 600 29.59 -72.16 21.15
N SER A 601 28.48 -71.46 20.98
CA SER A 601 27.81 -70.71 22.05
C SER A 601 27.20 -71.62 23.13
N GLU A 602 26.90 -72.88 22.83
CA GLU A 602 26.29 -73.80 23.79
C GLU A 602 27.31 -74.32 24.83
N GLU A 603 28.61 -74.40 24.49
CA GLU A 603 29.66 -74.76 25.46
C GLU A 603 29.83 -73.66 26.52
N VAL A 604 29.93 -72.39 26.10
CA VAL A 604 30.03 -71.25 27.03
C VAL A 604 28.76 -71.08 27.87
N LYS A 605 27.58 -71.31 27.28
CA LYS A 605 26.28 -71.29 27.97
C LYS A 605 26.17 -72.37 29.04
N THR A 606 26.52 -73.62 28.71
CA THR A 606 26.50 -74.74 29.68
C THR A 606 27.56 -74.56 30.77
N PHE A 607 28.73 -73.99 30.45
CA PHE A 607 29.74 -73.60 31.44
C PHE A 607 29.18 -72.58 32.44
N ILE A 608 28.58 -71.48 31.99
CA ILE A 608 28.02 -70.45 32.87
C ILE A 608 26.87 -70.99 33.72
N GLN A 609 25.95 -71.75 33.10
CA GLN A 609 24.80 -72.35 33.79
C GLN A 609 25.19 -73.44 34.79
N SER A 610 26.40 -74.02 34.70
CA SER A 610 26.91 -74.97 35.70
C SER A 610 27.25 -74.32 37.05
N TYR A 611 27.55 -73.01 37.07
CA TYR A 611 27.80 -72.25 38.30
C TYR A 611 26.59 -71.40 38.72
N ILE A 612 25.87 -70.81 37.76
CA ILE A 612 24.69 -69.98 38.00
C ILE A 612 23.55 -70.47 37.07
N PRO A 613 22.72 -71.44 37.51
CA PRO A 613 21.68 -72.03 36.65
C PRO A 613 20.55 -71.05 36.28
N GLU A 614 20.43 -69.93 37.01
CA GLU A 614 19.49 -68.84 36.72
C GLU A 614 20.01 -67.88 35.62
N ALA A 615 21.21 -68.09 35.07
CA ALA A 615 21.79 -67.25 34.04
C ALA A 615 21.05 -67.40 32.70
N GLN A 616 20.52 -66.29 32.19
CA GLN A 616 19.79 -66.22 30.93
C GLN A 616 20.62 -65.50 29.86
N LEU A 617 20.69 -66.04 28.64
CA LEU A 617 21.29 -65.34 27.51
C LEU A 617 20.36 -64.19 27.07
N LYS A 618 20.86 -62.94 27.09
CA LYS A 618 20.11 -61.75 26.66
C LYS A 618 20.34 -61.47 25.17
N GLU A 619 21.61 -61.38 24.79
CA GLU A 619 22.07 -61.05 23.43
C GLU A 619 23.26 -61.94 23.08
N GLY A 620 23.22 -62.56 21.89
CA GLY A 620 24.31 -63.38 21.36
C GLY A 620 24.74 -62.84 19.99
N GLY A 621 25.71 -61.94 20.00
CA GLY A 621 26.36 -61.43 18.79
C GLY A 621 27.46 -62.37 18.30
N VAL A 622 28.03 -62.07 17.13
CA VAL A 622 29.17 -62.81 16.57
C VAL A 622 30.50 -62.47 17.27
N SER A 623 30.56 -61.31 17.96
CA SER A 623 31.73 -60.83 18.71
C SER A 623 31.51 -60.74 20.23
N ASP A 624 30.28 -60.50 20.67
CA ASP A 624 29.96 -60.16 22.06
C ASP A 624 28.71 -60.92 22.52
N ILE A 625 28.76 -61.49 23.73
CA ILE A 625 27.68 -62.30 24.32
C ILE A 625 27.34 -61.73 25.69
N VAL A 626 26.05 -61.47 25.95
CA VAL A 626 25.58 -60.83 27.19
C VAL A 626 24.63 -61.76 27.95
N TYR A 627 25.02 -62.15 29.16
CA TYR A 627 24.21 -62.95 30.09
C TYR A 627 23.59 -62.07 31.18
N LYS A 628 22.30 -62.26 31.43
CA LYS A 628 21.56 -61.73 32.58
C LYS A 628 21.73 -62.68 33.75
N LEU A 629 22.36 -62.21 34.83
CA LEU A 629 22.62 -62.94 36.07
C LEU A 629 21.70 -62.41 37.21
N PRO A 630 21.30 -63.24 38.19
CA PRO A 630 20.42 -62.85 39.30
C PRO A 630 20.98 -61.71 40.18
N PRO A 631 20.19 -61.12 41.09
CA PRO A 631 20.72 -60.19 42.09
C PRO A 631 21.82 -60.83 42.94
N PHE A 632 22.91 -60.08 43.16
CA PHE A 632 23.96 -60.48 44.09
C PHE A 632 23.41 -60.52 45.52
N SER A 633 23.56 -61.67 46.18
CA SER A 633 23.12 -61.91 47.55
C SER A 633 24.23 -62.58 48.35
N SER A 634 24.18 -62.50 49.68
CA SER A 634 25.12 -63.21 50.56
C SER A 634 25.05 -64.74 50.43
N GLN A 635 23.97 -65.27 49.85
CA GLN A 635 23.81 -66.70 49.54
C GLN A 635 24.51 -67.06 48.22
N ASN A 636 24.35 -66.22 47.19
CA ASN A 636 24.89 -66.47 45.84
C ASN A 636 26.36 -66.04 45.68
N ALA A 637 26.93 -65.30 46.64
CA ALA A 637 28.27 -64.73 46.57
C ALA A 637 29.39 -65.74 46.24
N MET A 638 29.31 -66.98 46.76
CA MET A 638 30.29 -68.02 46.39
C MET A 638 30.13 -68.51 44.95
N ALA A 639 28.90 -68.61 44.42
CA ALA A 639 28.67 -68.98 43.02
C ALA A 639 29.24 -67.93 42.05
N TYR A 640 29.08 -66.63 42.37
CA TYR A 640 29.73 -65.54 41.65
C TYR A 640 31.26 -65.64 41.71
N HIS A 641 31.83 -65.83 42.90
CA HIS A 641 33.27 -65.99 43.05
C HIS A 641 33.80 -67.19 42.24
N SER A 642 33.11 -68.33 42.29
CA SER A 642 33.49 -69.54 41.55
C SER A 642 33.38 -69.36 40.04
N LEU A 643 32.31 -68.73 39.53
CA LEU A 643 32.14 -68.41 38.12
C LEU A 643 33.32 -67.57 37.61
N LEU A 644 33.58 -66.42 38.24
CA LEU A 644 34.59 -65.46 37.77
C LEU A 644 36.01 -66.02 37.90
N THR A 645 36.33 -66.65 39.03
CA THR A 645 37.65 -67.28 39.25
C THR A 645 37.92 -68.46 38.32
N ASN A 646 36.90 -69.02 37.66
CA ASN A 646 37.06 -70.09 36.67
C ASN A 646 36.92 -69.60 35.23
N LEU A 647 36.23 -68.47 34.96
CA LEU A 647 36.35 -67.72 33.71
C LEU A 647 37.78 -67.19 33.53
N ASP A 648 38.37 -66.61 34.59
CA ASP A 648 39.78 -66.13 34.60
C ASP A 648 40.80 -67.21 34.20
N LYS A 649 40.52 -68.49 34.54
CA LYS A 649 41.43 -69.62 34.27
C LYS A 649 41.20 -70.27 32.91
N ASN A 650 39.98 -70.20 32.40
CA ASN A 650 39.55 -70.94 31.21
C ASN A 650 39.31 -70.01 29.99
N LEU A 651 39.64 -68.72 30.12
CA LEU A 651 39.44 -67.67 29.12
C LEU A 651 40.01 -68.08 27.74
N ASP A 652 41.29 -68.46 27.68
CA ASP A 652 41.95 -68.96 26.47
C ASP A 652 41.29 -70.24 25.92
N SER A 653 40.94 -71.18 26.79
CA SER A 653 40.36 -72.48 26.39
C SER A 653 38.93 -72.39 25.86
N LEU A 654 38.18 -71.36 26.27
CA LEU A 654 36.82 -71.08 25.82
C LEU A 654 36.78 -70.11 24.62
N GLN A 655 37.95 -69.75 24.06
CA GLN A 655 38.10 -68.80 22.94
C GLN A 655 37.50 -67.41 23.24
N LEU A 656 37.62 -66.96 24.50
CA LEU A 656 37.14 -65.67 24.96
C LEU A 656 38.30 -64.67 25.00
N GLY A 657 38.03 -63.39 24.74
CA GLY A 657 39.05 -62.33 24.78
C GLY A 657 39.07 -61.59 26.12
N CYS A 658 37.89 -61.26 26.65
CA CYS A 658 37.72 -60.68 27.99
C CYS A 658 36.26 -60.83 28.45
N TYR A 659 36.00 -60.55 29.72
CA TYR A 659 34.64 -60.37 30.24
C TYR A 659 34.56 -59.14 31.14
N GLY A 660 33.34 -58.64 31.35
CA GLY A 660 33.03 -57.54 32.25
C GLY A 660 31.64 -57.70 32.88
N ILE A 661 31.45 -57.14 34.07
CA ILE A 661 30.15 -57.07 34.75
C ILE A 661 29.67 -55.62 34.74
N SER A 662 28.38 -55.43 34.46
CA SER A 662 27.68 -54.15 34.56
C SER A 662 26.35 -54.29 35.30
N ASP A 663 25.92 -53.22 35.97
CA ASP A 663 24.61 -53.14 36.61
C ASP A 663 23.48 -53.01 35.58
N THR A 664 22.25 -53.40 35.94
CA THR A 664 21.04 -52.98 35.21
C THR A 664 20.93 -51.47 35.13
N THR A 665 20.92 -50.91 33.92
CA THR A 665 20.61 -49.50 33.67
C THR A 665 19.12 -49.21 33.88
N LEU A 666 18.78 -47.96 34.21
CA LEU A 666 17.38 -47.51 34.28
C LEU A 666 16.65 -47.66 32.93
N GLU A 667 17.38 -47.51 31.82
CA GLU A 667 16.91 -47.76 30.46
C GLU A 667 16.49 -49.23 30.25
N GLU A 668 17.24 -50.20 30.77
CA GLU A 668 16.84 -51.61 30.70
C GLU A 668 15.63 -51.89 31.60
N VAL A 669 15.53 -51.28 32.78
CA VAL A 669 14.36 -51.42 33.67
C VAL A 669 13.10 -50.83 33.01
N PHE A 670 13.22 -49.69 32.32
CA PHE A 670 12.19 -49.10 31.47
C PHE A 670 11.79 -50.05 30.33
N LEU A 671 12.76 -50.65 29.64
CA LEU A 671 12.53 -51.59 28.53
C LEU A 671 11.95 -52.94 28.99
N GLN A 672 12.15 -53.33 30.25
CA GLN A 672 11.52 -54.49 30.88
C GLN A 672 10.04 -54.15 31.20
N LEU A 673 9.78 -53.06 31.94
CA LEU A 673 8.43 -52.63 32.35
C LEU A 673 7.48 -52.32 31.18
N THR A 674 8.02 -51.88 30.03
CA THR A 674 7.24 -51.60 28.80
C THR A 674 7.05 -52.83 27.89
N LYS A 675 7.64 -53.99 28.23
CA LYS A 675 7.37 -55.29 27.60
C LYS A 675 6.29 -56.07 28.34
N ASP A 676 6.31 -56.07 29.68
CA ASP A 676 5.45 -56.92 30.52
C ASP A 676 3.93 -56.72 30.27
N GLU A 677 3.47 -55.53 29.84
CA GLU A 677 2.06 -55.29 29.47
C GLU A 677 1.64 -55.89 28.11
N ARG A 678 2.59 -56.25 27.23
CA ARG A 678 2.27 -56.73 25.87
C ARG A 678 1.89 -58.21 25.79
N GLU A 679 2.18 -59.00 26.83
CA GLU A 679 1.87 -60.44 26.83
C GLU A 679 0.48 -60.78 27.39
N CYS A 680 -0.31 -59.77 27.82
CA CYS A 680 -1.67 -59.98 28.33
C CYS A 680 -2.80 -59.86 27.29
N ASP A 681 -2.52 -59.51 26.02
CA ASP A 681 -3.57 -59.42 24.99
C ASP A 681 -3.21 -60.09 23.66
N THR A 682 -4.03 -61.09 23.29
CA THR A 682 -4.02 -61.87 22.03
C THR A 682 -2.77 -62.71 21.70
N GLY A 683 -2.95 -64.04 21.73
CA GLY A 683 -1.98 -64.99 21.18
C GLY A 683 -1.96 -65.01 19.65
N THR A 684 -1.29 -64.05 19.01
CA THR A 684 -1.00 -64.06 17.56
C THR A 684 0.43 -63.62 17.29
N SER A 685 1.24 -64.45 16.64
CA SER A 685 2.65 -64.16 16.38
C SER A 685 2.82 -63.09 15.29
N ILE A 686 3.15 -61.86 15.68
CA ILE A 686 3.55 -60.78 14.76
C ILE A 686 5.05 -60.52 14.91
N SER A 687 5.83 -60.95 13.93
CA SER A 687 7.28 -60.75 13.88
C SER A 687 7.62 -59.30 13.52
N ILE A 688 8.00 -58.49 14.51
CA ILE A 688 8.49 -57.12 14.29
C ILE A 688 10.01 -57.17 14.05
N THR A 689 10.43 -56.89 12.82
CA THR A 689 11.85 -56.72 12.48
C THR A 689 12.40 -55.41 13.05
N HIS A 690 13.51 -55.49 13.79
CA HIS A 690 14.25 -54.32 14.23
C HIS A 690 14.89 -53.60 13.03
N SER A 691 14.30 -52.49 12.59
CA SER A 691 14.93 -51.56 11.66
C SER A 691 15.66 -50.45 12.42
N ALA A 692 16.91 -50.72 12.81
CA ALA A 692 17.79 -49.69 13.34
C ALA A 692 18.24 -48.77 12.19
N MET A 693 17.97 -47.47 12.32
CA MET A 693 18.58 -46.42 11.49
C MET A 693 19.04 -45.29 12.39
N ASP A 694 20.34 -45.24 12.66
CA ASP A 694 21.09 -43.99 12.50
C ASP A 694 22.62 -44.22 12.50
N VAL A 695 23.37 -43.15 12.24
CA VAL A 695 24.86 -43.07 12.29
C VAL A 695 25.61 -43.83 11.19
N SER A 696 25.82 -43.18 10.05
CA SER A 696 27.17 -43.01 9.47
C SER A 696 27.18 -42.03 8.28
N ALA A 697 27.72 -40.84 8.49
CA ALA A 697 27.90 -39.83 7.44
C ALA A 697 29.36 -39.33 7.39
N ALA A 698 30.22 -40.03 6.63
CA ALA A 698 31.42 -39.48 5.97
C ALA A 698 32.30 -40.57 5.31
N ARG A 699 32.39 -40.59 3.96
CA ARG A 699 33.65 -40.63 3.16
C ARG A 699 33.35 -40.85 1.66
N ASP A 700 34.06 -40.11 0.81
CA ASP A 700 34.09 -40.26 -0.66
C ASP A 700 35.15 -41.29 -1.12
N GLY A 701 35.00 -41.90 -2.31
CA GLY A 701 36.03 -42.85 -2.81
C GLY A 701 35.81 -43.68 -4.09
N VAL A 702 35.54 -43.05 -5.26
CA VAL A 702 36.21 -43.28 -6.58
C VAL A 702 36.21 -44.68 -7.31
N LEU A 703 36.03 -44.64 -8.66
CA LEU A 703 36.33 -45.62 -9.77
C LEU A 703 35.33 -46.73 -10.25
N ASP A 704 34.95 -46.69 -11.54
CA ASP A 704 35.09 -47.64 -12.71
C ASP A 704 35.04 -49.19 -12.52
N GLU A 705 34.52 -50.04 -13.44
CA GLU A 705 33.72 -49.88 -14.70
C GLU A 705 32.66 -51.04 -14.89
N LEU A 706 32.41 -51.87 -15.95
CA LEU A 706 32.75 -52.03 -17.42
C LEU A 706 31.66 -52.92 -18.13
N SER A 707 31.69 -53.03 -19.48
CA SER A 707 31.22 -54.08 -20.45
C SER A 707 29.83 -54.80 -20.36
N ASP A 708 28.95 -54.54 -21.36
CA ASP A 708 28.43 -55.43 -22.44
C ASP A 708 27.91 -56.89 -22.17
N THR A 709 26.92 -57.49 -22.87
CA THR A 709 26.00 -57.08 -23.98
C THR A 709 24.70 -57.95 -24.00
N ASN A 710 23.68 -57.52 -24.78
CA ASN A 710 22.55 -58.22 -25.47
C ASN A 710 22.28 -59.74 -25.22
N SER A 711 21.04 -60.28 -25.17
CA SER A 711 19.64 -59.78 -25.21
C SER A 711 18.68 -60.95 -24.79
N GLU A 712 17.35 -61.11 -25.03
CA GLU A 712 16.32 -60.51 -25.91
C GLU A 712 14.85 -60.66 -25.35
N THR A 713 13.97 -61.49 -25.94
CA THR A 713 12.50 -61.64 -25.75
C THR A 713 12.09 -63.13 -25.59
N GLU A 714 10.90 -63.58 -25.16
CA GLU A 714 9.67 -63.04 -24.52
C GLU A 714 8.83 -64.22 -23.94
N LEU A 715 8.20 -64.10 -22.75
CA LEU A 715 6.83 -64.63 -22.51
C LEU A 715 6.18 -64.09 -21.19
N LYS A 716 4.92 -64.44 -20.95
CA LYS A 716 3.94 -63.72 -20.12
C LYS A 716 3.78 -64.19 -18.66
N VAL A 717 3.74 -63.20 -17.76
CA VAL A 717 2.75 -63.02 -16.67
C VAL A 717 2.78 -63.98 -15.46
N TYR A 718 3.36 -63.46 -14.36
CA TYR A 718 3.09 -63.67 -12.91
C TYR A 718 2.96 -65.09 -12.33
N PRO A 719 3.69 -65.40 -11.24
CA PRO A 719 3.23 -64.96 -9.92
C PRO A 719 4.33 -64.53 -8.92
N VAL A 720 3.89 -64.00 -7.76
CA VAL A 720 4.65 -63.72 -6.51
C VAL A 720 5.80 -62.70 -6.59
N LEU A 721 5.83 -61.75 -5.65
CA LEU A 721 6.92 -60.79 -5.49
C LEU A 721 8.07 -61.42 -4.67
N PRO A 722 9.29 -61.54 -5.20
CA PRO A 722 10.43 -62.08 -4.47
C PRO A 722 11.09 -61.01 -3.55
N ALA A 723 12.11 -61.43 -2.79
CA ALA A 723 12.86 -60.59 -1.87
C ALA A 723 13.59 -59.42 -2.55
N LEU A 724 13.91 -58.39 -1.76
CA LEU A 724 14.66 -57.20 -2.17
C LEU A 724 16.13 -57.52 -2.50
N THR A 725 16.38 -58.04 -3.70
CA THR A 725 17.72 -58.01 -4.32
C THR A 725 17.95 -56.66 -4.98
N GLY A 726 19.14 -56.08 -4.78
CA GLY A 726 19.47 -54.74 -5.28
C GLY A 726 19.55 -54.69 -6.80
N SER A 727 18.84 -53.74 -7.42
CA SER A 727 18.96 -53.47 -8.86
C SER A 727 20.37 -52.93 -9.20
N PRO A 728 20.98 -53.33 -10.33
CA PRO A 728 22.33 -52.91 -10.68
C PRO A 728 22.42 -51.39 -10.92
N PRO A 729 23.55 -50.74 -10.55
CA PRO A 729 23.71 -49.30 -10.66
C PRO A 729 23.92 -48.88 -12.13
N VAL A 730 22.86 -48.36 -12.76
CA VAL A 730 22.94 -47.69 -14.07
C VAL A 730 24.03 -46.61 -14.03
N ARG A 731 24.93 -46.56 -15.01
CA ARG A 731 25.95 -45.50 -15.18
C ARG A 731 25.66 -44.67 -16.45
N GLY A 732 26.26 -43.48 -16.57
CA GLY A 732 26.17 -42.63 -17.76
C GLY A 732 24.86 -41.82 -17.93
N LEU A 733 24.56 -41.42 -19.17
CA LEU A 733 23.44 -40.53 -19.53
C LEU A 733 22.06 -41.07 -19.13
N ALA A 734 21.86 -42.40 -19.12
CA ALA A 734 20.61 -43.01 -18.66
C ALA A 734 20.35 -42.75 -17.16
N LEU A 735 21.39 -42.84 -16.32
CA LEU A 735 21.32 -42.47 -14.90
C LEU A 735 21.03 -40.97 -14.73
N PHE A 736 21.63 -40.12 -15.56
CA PHE A 736 21.30 -38.68 -15.55
C PHE A 736 19.83 -38.43 -15.88
N GLY A 737 19.29 -39.08 -16.92
CA GLY A 737 17.87 -39.03 -17.26
C GLY A 737 16.97 -39.50 -16.12
N GLN A 738 17.27 -40.63 -15.48
CA GLN A 738 16.54 -41.13 -14.30
C GLN A 738 16.63 -40.16 -13.12
N ARG A 739 17.80 -39.58 -12.83
CA ARG A 739 17.98 -38.58 -11.76
C ARG A 739 17.21 -37.28 -12.04
N VAL A 740 17.19 -36.81 -13.28
CA VAL A 740 16.40 -35.64 -13.70
C VAL A 740 14.91 -35.94 -13.57
N ALA A 741 14.43 -37.10 -14.06
CA ALA A 741 13.03 -37.52 -13.92
C ALA A 741 12.61 -37.66 -12.45
N ALA A 742 13.44 -38.27 -11.60
CA ALA A 742 13.19 -38.38 -10.16
C ALA A 742 13.17 -37.00 -9.46
N MET A 743 14.05 -36.07 -9.84
CA MET A 743 13.99 -34.68 -9.36
C MET A 743 12.74 -33.95 -9.85
N PHE A 744 12.30 -34.17 -11.09
CA PHE A 744 11.07 -33.59 -11.63
C PHE A 744 9.83 -34.13 -10.91
N LEU A 745 9.78 -35.44 -10.66
CA LEU A 745 8.71 -36.10 -9.90
C LEU A 745 8.69 -35.65 -8.44
N LYS A 746 9.87 -35.50 -7.79
CA LYS A 746 10.00 -34.92 -6.44
C LYS A 746 9.48 -33.48 -6.39
N ARG A 747 9.81 -32.64 -7.40
CA ARG A 747 9.29 -31.27 -7.52
C ARG A 747 7.78 -31.26 -7.75
N ALA A 748 7.25 -32.12 -8.63
CA ALA A 748 5.82 -32.24 -8.87
C ALA A 748 5.04 -32.68 -7.61
N HIS A 749 5.55 -33.65 -6.84
CA HIS A 749 4.98 -34.01 -5.54
C HIS A 749 5.07 -32.88 -4.51
N HIS A 750 6.15 -32.08 -4.52
CA HIS A 750 6.27 -30.90 -3.65
C HIS A 750 5.23 -29.84 -4.01
N SER A 751 5.10 -29.45 -5.29
CA SER A 751 4.10 -28.49 -5.75
C SER A 751 2.66 -28.96 -5.58
N ARG A 752 2.40 -30.27 -5.68
CA ARG A 752 1.06 -30.85 -5.39
C ARG A 752 0.74 -30.89 -3.89
N ARG A 753 1.75 -30.97 -3.00
CA ARG A 753 1.57 -30.92 -1.55
C ARG A 753 1.44 -29.47 -1.06
N ASP A 754 2.29 -28.58 -1.54
CA ASP A 754 2.21 -27.13 -1.28
C ASP A 754 1.21 -26.43 -2.22
N TRP A 755 -0.04 -26.89 -2.18
CA TRP A 755 -1.12 -26.28 -2.97
C TRP A 755 -1.41 -24.83 -2.49
N LYS A 756 -1.14 -24.51 -1.21
CA LYS A 756 -1.26 -23.14 -0.67
C LYS A 756 -0.24 -22.19 -1.31
N GLY A 757 1.03 -22.56 -1.33
CA GLY A 757 2.10 -21.78 -1.98
C GLY A 757 1.90 -21.66 -3.49
N LEU A 758 1.52 -22.76 -4.16
CA LEU A 758 1.23 -22.74 -5.59
C LEU A 758 0.02 -21.86 -5.94
N PHE A 759 -1.05 -21.90 -5.14
CA PHE A 759 -2.21 -21.03 -5.32
C PHE A 759 -1.84 -19.56 -5.13
N ALA A 760 -1.06 -19.23 -4.09
CA ALA A 760 -0.59 -17.86 -3.88
C ALA A 760 0.32 -17.36 -5.02
N GLN A 761 1.23 -18.19 -5.54
CA GLN A 761 2.13 -17.84 -6.64
C GLN A 761 1.42 -17.56 -7.97
N VAL A 762 0.25 -18.17 -8.21
CA VAL A 762 -0.55 -17.94 -9.43
C VAL A 762 -1.61 -16.85 -9.22
N LEU A 763 -2.26 -16.81 -8.05
CA LEU A 763 -3.31 -15.83 -7.74
C LEU A 763 -2.74 -14.42 -7.54
N LEU A 764 -1.61 -14.26 -6.84
CA LEU A 764 -1.11 -12.92 -6.50
C LEU A 764 -0.74 -12.09 -7.76
N PRO A 765 -0.02 -12.62 -8.77
CA PRO A 765 0.27 -11.86 -9.98
C PRO A 765 -1.00 -11.60 -10.82
N THR A 766 -1.92 -12.57 -10.92
CA THR A 766 -3.16 -12.38 -11.69
C THR A 766 -4.09 -11.37 -11.03
N LEU A 767 -4.17 -11.34 -9.70
CA LEU A 767 -4.89 -10.33 -8.93
C LEU A 767 -4.24 -8.94 -9.11
N PHE A 768 -2.91 -8.83 -9.10
CA PHE A 768 -2.24 -7.56 -9.42
C PHE A 768 -2.49 -7.08 -10.86
N VAL A 769 -2.53 -7.98 -11.86
CA VAL A 769 -2.92 -7.61 -13.23
C VAL A 769 -4.37 -7.13 -13.28
N ILE A 770 -5.30 -7.84 -12.62
CA ILE A 770 -6.72 -7.42 -12.55
C ILE A 770 -6.85 -6.05 -11.85
N ALA A 771 -6.11 -5.82 -10.76
CA ALA A 771 -6.11 -4.53 -10.07
C ALA A 771 -5.52 -3.40 -10.93
N ALA A 772 -4.42 -3.65 -11.64
CA ALA A 772 -3.81 -2.68 -12.55
C ALA A 772 -4.71 -2.35 -13.75
N MET A 773 -5.37 -3.36 -14.35
CA MET A 773 -6.35 -3.16 -15.42
C MET A 773 -7.63 -2.46 -14.92
N GLY A 774 -8.08 -2.77 -13.70
CA GLY A 774 -9.20 -2.09 -13.04
C GLY A 774 -8.90 -0.61 -12.78
N LEU A 775 -7.71 -0.28 -12.25
CA LEU A 775 -7.24 1.09 -12.10
C LEU A 775 -7.11 1.81 -13.44
N GLY A 776 -6.61 1.13 -14.49
CA GLY A 776 -6.59 1.66 -15.85
C GLY A 776 -7.98 1.96 -16.41
N SER A 777 -8.98 1.13 -16.06
CA SER A 777 -10.39 1.33 -16.46
C SER A 777 -11.12 2.43 -15.68
N ILE A 778 -10.51 3.00 -14.63
CA ILE A 778 -11.04 4.17 -13.91
C ILE A 778 -10.66 5.49 -14.63
N GLN A 779 -9.74 5.44 -15.60
CA GLN A 779 -9.41 6.61 -16.42
C GLN A 779 -10.61 7.05 -17.25
N SER A 780 -11.13 8.25 -16.96
CA SER A 780 -12.28 8.82 -17.67
C SER A 780 -12.01 8.98 -19.16
N ASN A 781 -13.07 8.88 -19.98
CA ASN A 781 -12.99 9.10 -21.42
C ASN A 781 -12.42 10.49 -21.73
N LEU A 782 -11.13 10.56 -22.07
CA LEU A 782 -10.43 11.79 -22.46
C LEU A 782 -10.78 12.28 -23.88
N LEU A 783 -11.70 11.59 -24.55
CA LEU A 783 -12.07 11.81 -25.96
C LEU A 783 -13.36 12.65 -26.08
N ASP A 784 -14.32 12.47 -25.18
CA ASP A 784 -15.63 13.13 -25.23
C ASP A 784 -15.78 14.09 -24.04
N PHE A 785 -15.86 15.40 -24.30
CA PHE A 785 -16.31 16.37 -23.30
C PHE A 785 -17.74 16.82 -23.61
N PRO A 786 -18.62 16.93 -22.60
CA PRO A 786 -20.04 17.18 -22.80
C PRO A 786 -20.32 18.63 -23.26
N GLU A 787 -21.48 18.78 -23.88
CA GLU A 787 -21.96 20.02 -24.47
C GLU A 787 -22.52 20.97 -23.38
N MET A 788 -21.86 22.11 -23.14
CA MET A 788 -22.16 23.02 -22.00
C MET A 788 -22.89 24.31 -22.43
N GLU A 789 -23.97 24.69 -21.72
CA GLU A 789 -24.70 25.96 -21.91
C GLU A 789 -24.00 27.12 -21.18
N LEU A 790 -23.55 28.15 -21.92
CA LEU A 790 -22.82 29.30 -21.37
C LEU A 790 -23.75 30.39 -20.79
N SER A 791 -23.99 30.34 -19.48
CA SER A 791 -24.68 31.38 -18.68
C SER A 791 -23.91 31.68 -17.38
N PRO A 792 -23.98 32.89 -16.81
CA PRO A 792 -23.52 33.16 -15.44
C PRO A 792 -24.07 32.18 -14.38
N ALA A 793 -25.27 31.61 -14.60
CA ALA A 793 -25.87 30.61 -13.74
C ALA A 793 -25.09 29.27 -13.65
N LEU A 794 -24.04 29.10 -14.46
CA LEU A 794 -23.11 27.97 -14.40
C LEU A 794 -22.39 27.83 -13.04
N TYR A 795 -22.23 28.93 -12.29
CA TYR A 795 -21.48 29.00 -11.03
C TYR A 795 -22.33 28.73 -9.77
N ARG A 796 -23.49 28.08 -9.95
CA ARG A 796 -24.57 27.86 -8.97
C ARG A 796 -24.19 27.34 -7.57
N SER A 797 -23.05 26.66 -7.37
CA SER A 797 -22.63 26.20 -6.02
C SER A 797 -21.95 27.28 -5.17
N ALA A 798 -21.81 28.50 -5.69
CA ALA A 798 -21.61 29.70 -4.90
C ALA A 798 -22.81 30.64 -5.06
N GLU A 799 -23.31 31.18 -3.95
CA GLU A 799 -24.32 32.25 -3.97
C GLU A 799 -23.66 33.56 -4.43
N SER A 800 -23.54 33.67 -5.75
CA SER A 800 -22.73 34.66 -6.43
C SER A 800 -23.56 35.83 -6.93
N TYR A 801 -22.94 36.99 -7.08
CA TYR A 801 -23.57 38.22 -7.57
C TYR A 801 -22.85 38.79 -8.80
N SER A 802 -23.54 39.69 -9.49
CA SER A 802 -23.00 40.45 -10.62
C SER A 802 -23.27 41.92 -10.40
N PHE A 803 -22.25 42.77 -10.55
CA PHE A 803 -22.44 44.22 -10.46
C PHE A 803 -22.72 44.83 -11.84
N PHE A 804 -23.29 46.04 -11.84
CA PHE A 804 -23.24 46.91 -13.00
C PHE A 804 -22.90 48.36 -12.61
N SER A 805 -22.40 49.12 -13.57
CA SER A 805 -22.16 50.56 -13.46
C SER A 805 -22.62 51.25 -14.74
N SER A 806 -23.13 52.47 -14.66
CA SER A 806 -23.58 53.26 -15.82
C SER A 806 -23.05 54.69 -15.69
N GLN A 807 -22.29 55.13 -16.68
CA GLN A 807 -21.61 56.44 -16.70
C GLN A 807 -22.33 57.49 -17.57
N ASN A 808 -23.35 57.08 -18.32
CA ASN A 808 -24.00 57.92 -19.34
C ASN A 808 -25.53 57.76 -19.29
N ALA A 809 -26.25 58.85 -19.55
CA ALA A 809 -27.70 58.84 -19.69
C ALA A 809 -28.16 58.05 -20.93
N ASN A 810 -27.35 57.98 -22.00
CA ASN A 810 -27.71 57.22 -23.21
C ASN A 810 -27.73 55.69 -22.98
N SER A 811 -27.09 55.18 -21.94
CA SER A 811 -27.09 53.75 -21.61
C SER A 811 -28.26 53.29 -20.71
N THR A 812 -29.19 54.18 -20.34
CA THR A 812 -30.36 53.82 -19.49
C THR A 812 -31.19 52.70 -20.09
N ASN A 813 -31.61 52.79 -21.36
CA ASN A 813 -32.44 51.78 -22.02
C ASN A 813 -31.86 50.35 -21.90
N LEU A 814 -30.54 50.19 -21.96
CA LEU A 814 -29.87 48.89 -21.86
C LEU A 814 -29.74 48.41 -20.40
N VAL A 815 -29.59 49.33 -19.44
CA VAL A 815 -29.69 49.02 -18.00
C VAL A 815 -31.13 48.65 -17.61
N ASP A 816 -32.12 49.35 -18.16
CA ASP A 816 -33.54 49.09 -17.94
C ASP A 816 -33.93 47.72 -18.51
N THR A 817 -33.46 47.32 -19.71
CA THR A 817 -33.69 45.95 -20.20
C THR A 817 -32.96 44.88 -19.40
N MET A 818 -31.76 45.14 -18.89
CA MET A 818 -31.03 44.25 -17.99
C MET A 818 -31.76 44.02 -16.65
N LEU A 819 -32.40 45.06 -16.11
CA LEU A 819 -33.17 44.98 -14.84
C LEU A 819 -34.61 44.47 -15.05
N SER A 820 -35.19 44.64 -16.24
CA SER A 820 -36.51 44.12 -16.59
C SER A 820 -36.51 42.59 -16.76
N PHE A 821 -37.59 41.92 -16.35
CA PHE A 821 -37.78 40.48 -16.60
C PHE A 821 -37.74 40.18 -18.13
N PRO A 822 -36.87 39.28 -18.64
CA PRO A 822 -36.30 38.12 -17.92
C PRO A 822 -35.07 38.34 -17.02
N GLY A 823 -34.47 39.52 -17.01
CA GLY A 823 -33.25 39.82 -16.27
C GLY A 823 -31.98 39.23 -16.91
N ILE A 824 -30.94 39.07 -16.09
CA ILE A 824 -29.65 38.47 -16.45
C ILE A 824 -29.83 37.03 -16.93
N ASP A 825 -30.47 36.19 -16.12
CA ASP A 825 -30.94 34.85 -16.47
C ASP A 825 -32.14 34.49 -15.56
N ASN A 826 -32.77 33.35 -15.84
CA ASN A 826 -34.01 32.84 -15.24
C ASN A 826 -33.84 32.33 -13.79
N VAL A 827 -32.76 32.70 -13.09
CA VAL A 827 -32.38 32.17 -11.77
C VAL A 827 -32.04 33.34 -10.84
N CYS A 828 -32.64 33.34 -9.64
CA CYS A 828 -32.35 34.36 -8.63
C CYS A 828 -30.98 34.11 -7.97
N LEU A 829 -30.20 35.18 -7.82
CA LEU A 829 -28.91 35.23 -7.15
C LEU A 829 -29.11 35.90 -5.78
N ASN A 830 -28.73 35.23 -4.68
CA ASN A 830 -29.31 35.51 -3.36
C ASN A 830 -28.36 36.01 -2.26
N ASN A 831 -27.04 36.07 -2.48
CA ASN A 831 -26.06 36.48 -1.44
C ASN A 831 -24.89 37.29 -2.06
N PRO A 832 -24.14 38.10 -1.29
CA PRO A 832 -23.25 39.15 -1.85
C PRO A 832 -21.75 38.85 -1.73
N ASP A 833 -21.34 37.60 -1.48
CA ASP A 833 -19.93 37.31 -1.14
C ASP A 833 -19.05 36.99 -2.37
N ASP A 834 -19.56 36.29 -3.39
CA ASP A 834 -18.78 35.87 -4.58
C ASP A 834 -19.16 36.61 -5.88
N THR A 835 -18.24 37.42 -6.44
CA THR A 835 -18.41 37.99 -7.81
C THR A 835 -17.70 37.17 -8.89
N TYR A 836 -18.46 36.70 -9.89
CA TYR A 836 -17.90 36.06 -11.09
C TYR A 836 -17.84 36.96 -12.34
N GLY A 837 -18.48 38.13 -12.30
CA GLY A 837 -18.43 39.13 -13.39
C GLY A 837 -19.36 40.32 -13.18
N GLY A 838 -19.49 41.17 -14.20
CA GLY A 838 -20.33 42.36 -14.19
C GLY A 838 -20.20 43.21 -15.46
N TRP A 839 -20.85 44.37 -15.51
CA TRP A 839 -20.88 45.23 -16.70
C TRP A 839 -20.67 46.72 -16.37
N GLU A 840 -19.95 47.43 -17.22
CA GLU A 840 -19.74 48.89 -17.11
C GLU A 840 -20.19 49.56 -18.40
N PHE A 841 -21.32 50.27 -18.33
CA PHE A 841 -22.02 50.85 -19.48
C PHE A 841 -21.73 52.35 -19.65
N GLY A 842 -21.74 52.81 -20.89
CA GLY A 842 -21.71 54.24 -21.21
C GLY A 842 -20.34 54.91 -21.12
N ALA A 843 -19.26 54.13 -20.94
CA ALA A 843 -17.90 54.68 -20.86
C ALA A 843 -17.49 55.34 -22.19
N SER A 844 -16.66 56.38 -22.12
CA SER A 844 -16.14 57.05 -23.32
C SER A 844 -15.08 56.20 -24.03
N LEU A 845 -15.08 56.17 -25.37
CA LEU A 845 -14.03 55.46 -26.11
C LEU A 845 -12.64 56.07 -25.82
N PRO A 846 -11.60 55.25 -25.54
CA PRO A 846 -10.21 55.70 -25.46
C PRO A 846 -9.72 56.24 -26.81
N ALA A 847 -8.60 56.96 -26.80
CA ALA A 847 -8.04 57.59 -28.00
C ALA A 847 -7.73 56.57 -29.12
N ASP A 848 -7.22 55.40 -28.75
CA ASP A 848 -6.81 54.36 -29.70
C ASP A 848 -8.00 53.78 -30.49
N LEU A 849 -9.18 53.66 -29.85
CA LEU A 849 -10.42 53.21 -30.48
C LEU A 849 -11.15 54.30 -31.28
N LYS A 850 -10.60 55.52 -31.35
CA LYS A 850 -11.09 56.61 -32.22
C LYS A 850 -10.36 56.68 -33.56
N MET A 851 -9.32 55.88 -33.76
CA MET A 851 -8.48 55.88 -34.96
C MET A 851 -8.98 54.84 -35.98
N GLY A 852 -10.08 55.17 -36.66
CA GLY A 852 -10.71 54.35 -37.70
C GLY A 852 -10.47 54.86 -39.13
N ILE A 853 -10.74 54.00 -40.13
CA ILE A 853 -10.81 54.40 -41.55
C ILE A 853 -12.07 55.23 -41.81
N THR A 854 -13.15 54.95 -41.07
CA THR A 854 -14.38 55.75 -41.00
C THR A 854 -14.35 56.68 -39.79
N ALA A 855 -15.03 57.82 -39.88
CA ALA A 855 -15.18 58.74 -38.75
C ALA A 855 -16.09 58.12 -37.68
N VAL A 856 -15.56 57.95 -36.46
CA VAL A 856 -16.29 57.32 -35.35
C VAL A 856 -17.42 58.24 -34.86
N PRO A 857 -18.68 57.76 -34.74
CA PRO A 857 -19.80 58.57 -34.25
C PRO A 857 -19.54 59.15 -32.85
N PRO A 858 -19.91 60.43 -32.58
CA PRO A 858 -19.67 61.06 -31.28
C PRO A 858 -20.52 60.47 -30.15
N ASN A 859 -21.60 59.75 -30.48
CA ASN A 859 -22.49 59.10 -29.53
C ASN A 859 -21.98 57.71 -29.10
N ARG A 860 -21.00 57.13 -29.81
CA ARG A 860 -20.54 55.76 -29.60
C ARG A 860 -20.05 55.58 -28.17
N THR A 861 -20.67 54.63 -27.47
CA THR A 861 -20.28 54.27 -26.09
C THR A 861 -19.49 52.97 -26.08
N LEU A 862 -18.62 52.86 -25.07
CA LEU A 862 -17.92 51.64 -24.71
C LEU A 862 -18.68 50.95 -23.57
N THR A 863 -18.89 49.65 -23.70
CA THR A 863 -19.33 48.77 -22.61
C THR A 863 -18.20 47.82 -22.27
N LYS A 864 -17.82 47.75 -20.98
CA LYS A 864 -16.86 46.74 -20.51
C LYS A 864 -17.59 45.56 -19.88
N VAL A 865 -17.32 44.35 -20.37
CA VAL A 865 -17.68 43.09 -19.72
C VAL A 865 -16.57 42.74 -18.74
N TRP A 866 -16.90 42.74 -17.45
CA TRP A 866 -16.00 42.33 -16.40
C TRP A 866 -16.20 40.85 -16.06
N TYR A 867 -15.11 40.11 -15.85
CA TYR A 867 -15.17 38.68 -15.52
C TYR A 867 -14.05 38.25 -14.53
N ASN A 868 -14.36 37.26 -13.68
CA ASN A 868 -13.38 36.59 -12.82
C ASN A 868 -12.68 35.44 -13.59
N PRO A 869 -11.36 35.49 -13.84
CA PRO A 869 -10.65 34.43 -14.58
C PRO A 869 -10.52 33.08 -13.84
N GLU A 870 -10.91 33.00 -12.57
CA GLU A 870 -11.01 31.73 -11.81
C GLU A 870 -12.07 30.80 -12.41
N GLY A 871 -13.20 31.36 -12.85
CA GLY A 871 -14.24 30.63 -13.58
C GLY A 871 -13.83 30.45 -15.03
N TYR A 872 -13.55 29.22 -15.46
CA TYR A 872 -12.98 28.94 -16.78
C TYR A 872 -13.85 29.41 -17.97
N HIS A 873 -15.17 29.50 -17.78
CA HIS A 873 -16.14 29.91 -18.80
C HIS A 873 -16.80 31.27 -18.50
N SER A 874 -16.32 32.03 -17.50
CA SER A 874 -16.92 33.30 -17.09
C SER A 874 -16.91 34.33 -18.23
N MET A 875 -15.77 34.49 -18.89
CA MET A 875 -15.54 35.44 -19.98
C MET A 875 -16.60 35.35 -21.11
N PRO A 876 -16.83 34.19 -21.77
CA PRO A 876 -17.86 34.09 -22.81
C PRO A 876 -19.30 34.05 -22.25
N ALA A 877 -19.53 33.63 -21.00
CA ALA A 877 -20.87 33.59 -20.40
C ALA A 877 -21.41 34.99 -20.04
N TYR A 878 -20.56 35.88 -19.50
CA TYR A 878 -20.92 37.28 -19.23
C TYR A 878 -21.03 38.11 -20.51
N LEU A 879 -20.35 37.69 -21.60
CA LEU A 879 -20.55 38.26 -22.94
C LEU A 879 -21.90 37.83 -23.55
N ASN A 880 -22.28 36.55 -23.49
CA ASN A 880 -23.61 36.07 -23.93
C ASN A 880 -24.72 36.92 -23.29
N SER A 881 -24.62 37.11 -21.96
CA SER A 881 -25.58 37.94 -21.21
C SER A 881 -25.65 39.37 -21.74
N LEU A 882 -24.51 40.02 -22.03
CA LEU A 882 -24.49 41.34 -22.65
C LEU A 882 -25.19 41.35 -24.01
N ASN A 883 -24.92 40.37 -24.87
CA ASN A 883 -25.50 40.30 -26.20
C ASN A 883 -27.02 40.02 -26.16
N ASN A 884 -27.52 39.32 -25.13
CA ASN A 884 -28.95 39.22 -24.85
C ASN A 884 -29.56 40.58 -24.42
N PHE A 885 -28.83 41.42 -23.68
CA PHE A 885 -29.31 42.76 -23.32
C PHE A 885 -29.35 43.70 -24.55
N ILE A 886 -28.28 43.69 -25.35
CA ILE A 886 -28.18 44.46 -26.62
C ILE A 886 -29.27 44.02 -27.60
N LEU A 887 -29.56 42.73 -27.70
CA LEU A 887 -30.70 42.23 -28.47
C LEU A 887 -32.01 42.87 -27.97
N ARG A 888 -32.34 42.65 -26.68
CA ARG A 888 -33.62 43.09 -26.09
C ARG A 888 -33.80 44.61 -26.12
N SER A 889 -32.74 45.41 -26.00
CA SER A 889 -32.82 46.89 -26.05
C SER A 889 -33.06 47.46 -27.45
N ASN A 890 -32.83 46.68 -28.51
CA ASN A 890 -32.94 47.11 -29.91
C ASN A 890 -34.07 46.41 -30.68
N LEU A 891 -34.92 45.62 -30.01
CA LEU A 891 -36.10 45.01 -30.64
C LEU A 891 -37.13 46.08 -31.04
N PRO A 892 -37.74 45.98 -32.24
CA PRO A 892 -38.95 46.73 -32.58
C PRO A 892 -40.05 46.54 -31.54
N ALA A 893 -40.79 47.61 -31.21
CA ALA A 893 -41.79 47.64 -30.14
C ALA A 893 -42.98 46.67 -30.32
N GLU A 894 -43.12 46.04 -31.48
CA GLU A 894 -44.10 44.99 -31.78
C GLU A 894 -43.67 43.59 -31.28
N LYS A 895 -42.39 43.39 -30.95
CA LYS A 895 -41.81 42.10 -30.52
C LYS A 895 -41.66 42.04 -29.00
N ASP A 896 -42.28 41.05 -28.36
CA ASP A 896 -42.17 40.81 -26.91
C ASP A 896 -40.75 40.36 -26.50
N PRO A 897 -39.97 41.18 -25.73
CA PRO A 897 -38.59 40.86 -25.36
C PRO A 897 -38.43 39.60 -24.49
N ARG A 898 -39.52 39.02 -23.96
CA ARG A 898 -39.51 37.77 -23.19
C ARG A 898 -39.39 36.51 -24.07
N GLN A 899 -39.75 36.64 -25.34
CA GLN A 899 -39.68 35.54 -26.31
C GLN A 899 -38.28 35.46 -26.93
N TYR A 900 -37.62 36.62 -27.06
CA TYR A 900 -36.28 36.80 -27.61
C TYR A 900 -35.17 36.70 -26.55
N GLY A 901 -33.99 36.26 -26.99
CA GLY A 901 -32.84 36.05 -26.12
C GLY A 901 -32.82 34.66 -25.49
N LYS A 902 -32.37 33.69 -26.29
CA LYS A 902 -31.55 32.56 -25.82
C LYS A 902 -30.66 32.06 -26.96
N PRO A 903 -29.50 32.69 -27.21
CA PRO A 903 -28.32 31.99 -27.68
C PRO A 903 -27.93 31.01 -26.56
N ARG A 904 -28.47 29.78 -26.63
CA ARG A 904 -27.78 28.67 -25.97
C ARG A 904 -26.50 28.43 -26.75
N HIS A 905 -25.41 29.10 -26.37
CA HIS A 905 -24.09 28.71 -26.83
C HIS A 905 -23.79 27.36 -26.19
N LEU A 906 -23.70 26.35 -27.04
CA LEU A 906 -23.30 25.01 -26.67
C LEU A 906 -21.83 24.83 -27.09
N LEU A 907 -21.04 24.18 -26.26
CA LEU A 907 -19.60 24.02 -26.49
C LEU A 907 -19.25 22.53 -26.44
N ILE A 908 -18.96 21.95 -27.61
CA ILE A 908 -18.27 20.66 -27.76
C ILE A 908 -16.91 20.93 -28.43
N LEU A 909 -15.98 20.00 -28.26
CA LEU A 909 -14.86 19.75 -29.16
C LEU A 909 -15.29 19.71 -30.65
#